data_AF-A0A7C1PH56-F1
#
_entry.id   AF-A0A7C1PH56-F1
#
_cell.length_a   1.000
_cell.length_b   1.000
_cell.length_c   1.000
_cell.angle_alpha   90.00
_cell.angle_beta   90.00
_cell.angle_gamma   90.00
#
_symmetry.space_group_name_H-M   'P 1'
#
loop_
_entity.id
_entity.type
_entity.pdbx_description
1 polymer ?
#
loop_
_entity_poly.entity_id
_entity_poly.type
_entity_poly.pdbx_seq_one_letter_code
_entity_poly.pdbx_strand_id
1 'polypeptide(L)'
;MATILLQAAGAALGSVFGPVGAAIGQAAGALAGSMIDRSLLSGTREVNGARLSSARISGASEGTVIPRLYGTARLGGTLIWATRFEEETVTERTGGKSSGGTRTTTYRYYANLALGLCEGPIAGVRRVWADGRELDTTEIEMRVYRGTESQPADPLIAAKQGAANAPAYRGLAYVVFERLPLDDFGNRIPLIQFEVIRPVGALEEKIRAVTMIPGATEHGYATVRISDAPSEGAKRWLNRNTLTAATDWQASLDELQALCPDLESVALVVAWFGTDLRAGDCRVLPGVEVGYRNEESRPWSVAGMARGDAYVVSRHSGGPAYGGSPSDESVIEAIRDIKARGLKVTLYPFVLMDIPAGNGLPDPYGGAEQAAYPWRGRIMAYPPGTDKTASARAQVSSFVYRGDGYRRLVLHYAALAAAAGGVDAFLLGSELRGLTALRDEANAFPFVEALVALAGEVRGVLGGGTAISYGADWTEYFGHQPPDGSGDVFFHLDPLWASPHVTAVGIDNYMPLADWRDEDLEAESPDGFTGIDDAEGFARTLTSGEGFDWFYASEADRRARVRTPITDGAYGKPWVFRFKDLQSWWENPHFNRIGGVEQASPTALVPRMKPFWMTEVGCGAVNKGANQPNIFVDAKSAESGRPYFSA
;
A
#
# COMPACT_ATOMS: atom_id res chain seq x y z
N MET A 1 24.30 -22.76 28.04
CA MET A 1 25.50 -23.26 27.32
C MET A 1 26.81 -22.86 28.03
N ALA A 2 26.84 -21.78 28.82
CA ALA A 2 28.04 -21.34 29.54
C ALA A 2 28.49 -22.33 30.63
N THR A 3 27.57 -22.98 31.35
CA THR A 3 27.92 -23.97 32.39
C THR A 3 28.73 -25.15 31.86
N ILE A 4 28.38 -25.69 30.69
CA ILE A 4 29.07 -26.84 30.09
C ILE A 4 30.46 -26.43 29.57
N LEU A 5 30.57 -25.26 28.96
CA LEU A 5 31.85 -24.71 28.47
C LEU A 5 32.80 -24.35 29.61
N LEU A 6 32.30 -23.75 30.69
CA LEU A 6 33.10 -23.38 31.87
C LEU A 6 33.44 -24.59 32.76
N GLN A 7 32.59 -25.62 32.81
CA GLN A 7 32.94 -26.91 33.41
C GLN A 7 34.07 -27.61 32.65
N ALA A 8 34.03 -27.59 31.32
CA ALA A 8 35.09 -28.16 30.49
C ALA A 8 36.41 -27.37 30.63
N ALA A 9 36.35 -26.04 30.65
CA ALA A 9 37.52 -25.18 30.85
C ALA A 9 38.09 -25.26 32.29
N GLY A 10 37.23 -25.32 33.31
CA GLY A 10 37.62 -25.48 34.72
C GLY A 10 38.20 -26.87 35.02
N ALA A 11 37.70 -27.92 34.36
CA ALA A 11 38.29 -29.26 34.38
C ALA A 11 39.68 -29.27 33.74
N ALA A 12 39.84 -28.58 32.61
CA ALA A 12 41.12 -28.47 31.90
C ALA A 12 42.17 -27.70 32.72
N LEU A 13 41.82 -26.57 33.34
CA LEU A 13 42.74 -25.78 34.19
C LEU A 13 43.05 -26.46 35.54
N GLY A 14 42.07 -27.11 36.17
CA GLY A 14 42.25 -27.83 37.44
C GLY A 14 43.03 -29.14 37.32
N SER A 15 43.10 -29.72 36.11
CA SER A 15 43.80 -30.99 35.84
C SER A 15 45.32 -30.93 36.05
N VAL A 16 45.91 -29.73 36.04
CA VAL A 16 47.34 -29.50 36.34
C VAL A 16 47.69 -29.82 37.81
N PHE A 17 46.70 -29.85 38.71
CA PHE A 17 46.86 -30.12 40.15
C PHE A 17 46.39 -31.53 40.56
N GLY A 18 46.24 -32.44 39.60
CA GLY A 18 45.87 -33.84 39.84
C GLY A 18 44.35 -34.08 39.95
N PRO A 19 43.93 -35.33 40.24
CA PRO A 19 42.52 -35.76 40.16
C PRO A 19 41.58 -34.98 41.08
N VAL A 20 42.10 -34.55 42.24
CA VAL A 20 41.36 -33.74 43.23
C VAL A 20 41.25 -32.28 42.75
N GLY A 21 42.27 -31.74 42.09
CA GLY A 21 42.25 -30.41 41.48
C GLY A 21 41.29 -30.31 40.29
N ALA A 22 41.14 -31.38 39.50
CA ALA A 22 40.15 -31.47 38.44
C ALA A 22 38.70 -31.47 38.98
N ALA A 23 38.45 -32.16 40.09
CA ALA A 23 37.15 -32.18 40.75
C ALA A 23 36.79 -30.82 41.39
N ILE A 24 37.77 -30.14 42.00
CA ILE A 24 37.58 -28.80 42.58
C ILE A 24 37.41 -27.75 41.47
N GLY A 25 38.17 -27.86 40.37
CA GLY A 25 38.02 -27.00 39.18
C GLY A 25 36.68 -27.18 38.47
N GLN A 26 36.15 -28.40 38.43
CA GLN A 26 34.79 -28.68 37.95
C GLN A 26 33.71 -28.09 38.88
N ALA A 27 33.90 -28.17 40.20
CA ALA A 27 32.97 -27.60 41.17
C ALA A 27 32.96 -26.04 41.13
N ALA A 28 34.13 -25.41 41.01
CA ALA A 28 34.25 -23.96 40.89
C ALA A 28 33.71 -23.43 39.54
N GLY A 29 33.98 -24.13 38.43
CA GLY A 29 33.44 -23.83 37.10
C GLY A 29 31.92 -24.02 37.01
N ALA A 30 31.37 -25.01 37.73
CA ALA A 30 29.93 -25.22 37.85
C ALA A 30 29.24 -24.11 38.67
N LEU A 31 29.87 -23.61 39.72
CA LEU A 31 29.33 -22.52 40.55
C LEU A 31 29.36 -21.17 39.81
N ALA A 32 30.48 -20.82 39.17
CA ALA A 32 30.58 -19.60 38.35
C ALA A 32 29.66 -19.67 37.10
N GLY A 33 29.57 -20.84 36.45
CA GLY A 33 28.63 -21.09 35.36
C GLY A 33 27.17 -20.97 35.79
N SER A 34 26.82 -21.46 36.99
CA SER A 34 25.46 -21.37 37.53
C SER A 34 25.04 -19.96 37.95
N MET A 35 26.00 -19.09 38.30
CA MET A 35 25.74 -17.68 38.62
C MET A 35 25.57 -16.83 37.36
N ILE A 36 26.37 -17.09 36.32
CA ILE A 36 26.22 -16.46 35.00
C ILE A 36 24.92 -16.92 34.33
N ASP A 37 24.64 -18.24 34.34
CA ASP A 37 23.37 -18.78 33.83
C ASP A 37 22.18 -18.27 34.68
N ARG A 38 22.31 -18.02 36.00
CA ARG A 38 21.25 -17.36 36.79
C ARG A 38 21.06 -15.87 36.48
N SER A 39 22.13 -15.14 36.15
CA SER A 39 22.02 -13.72 35.77
C SER A 39 21.48 -13.53 34.35
N LEU A 40 21.64 -14.52 33.48
CA LEU A 40 21.11 -14.55 32.10
C LEU A 40 19.74 -15.24 31.99
N LEU A 41 19.35 -16.08 32.96
CA LEU A 41 18.11 -16.87 32.93
C LEU A 41 17.20 -16.67 34.17
N SER A 42 17.29 -15.55 34.89
CA SER A 42 16.29 -15.17 35.89
C SER A 42 14.97 -14.70 35.23
N GLY A 43 14.38 -15.57 34.40
CA GLY A 43 13.09 -15.36 33.74
C GLY A 43 12.46 -16.64 33.15
N THR A 44 13.20 -17.74 32.97
CA THR A 44 12.64 -18.94 32.33
C THR A 44 12.07 -19.91 33.35
N ARG A 45 10.80 -19.69 33.70
CA ARG A 45 9.89 -20.78 34.08
C ARG A 45 9.74 -21.61 32.80
N GLU A 46 10.19 -22.85 32.79
CA GLU A 46 10.06 -23.75 31.64
C GLU A 46 8.58 -24.08 31.44
N VAL A 47 7.87 -23.20 30.73
CA VAL A 47 6.57 -23.47 30.14
C VAL A 47 6.89 -24.10 28.80
N ASN A 48 6.54 -25.38 28.63
CA ASN A 48 6.59 -26.02 27.32
C ASN A 48 5.78 -25.17 26.32
N GLY A 49 6.46 -24.44 25.45
CA GLY A 49 5.86 -23.61 24.40
C GLY A 49 5.24 -24.45 23.29
N ALA A 50 4.37 -23.84 22.49
CA ALA A 50 3.66 -24.51 21.41
C ALA A 50 4.63 -25.18 20.42
N ARG A 51 4.50 -26.50 20.26
CA ARG A 51 5.18 -27.25 19.18
C ARG A 51 4.66 -26.77 17.82
N LEU A 52 5.53 -26.79 16.80
CA LEU A 52 5.14 -26.62 15.39
C LEU A 52 3.98 -27.56 15.06
N SER A 53 2.77 -27.00 14.90
CA SER A 53 1.62 -27.78 14.49
C SER A 53 1.64 -27.90 12.97
N SER A 54 2.06 -29.05 12.46
CA SER A 54 1.49 -29.57 11.21
C SER A 54 -0.02 -29.41 11.28
N ALA A 55 -0.65 -28.99 10.17
CA ALA A 55 -2.09 -28.78 10.00
C ALA A 55 -2.92 -29.56 11.04
N ARG A 56 -3.49 -28.87 12.03
CA ARG A 56 -4.35 -29.51 13.03
C ARG A 56 -5.44 -30.25 12.27
N ILE A 57 -5.41 -31.58 12.38
CA ILE A 57 -6.48 -32.44 11.89
C ILE A 57 -7.72 -32.02 12.69
N SER A 58 -8.73 -31.51 12.00
CA SER A 58 -10.01 -31.13 12.60
C SER A 58 -10.58 -32.31 13.38
N GLY A 59 -10.63 -32.19 14.70
CA GLY A 59 -11.33 -33.12 15.56
C GLY A 59 -12.80 -32.71 15.69
N ALA A 60 -13.71 -33.68 15.70
CA ALA A 60 -15.10 -33.50 16.16
C ALA A 60 -15.24 -33.85 17.66
N SER A 61 -14.13 -33.93 18.39
CA SER A 61 -14.10 -34.35 19.78
C SER A 61 -14.42 -33.21 20.74
N GLU A 62 -15.33 -33.49 21.68
CA GLU A 62 -15.50 -32.67 22.88
C GLU A 62 -14.18 -32.61 23.66
N GLY A 63 -13.83 -31.42 24.18
CA GLY A 63 -12.54 -31.16 24.83
C GLY A 63 -11.45 -30.55 23.94
N THR A 64 -11.73 -30.34 22.65
CA THR A 64 -10.85 -29.56 21.76
C THR A 64 -10.81 -28.10 22.22
N VAL A 65 -9.61 -27.54 22.37
CA VAL A 65 -9.43 -26.15 22.82
C VAL A 65 -9.90 -25.16 21.76
N ILE A 66 -10.47 -24.03 22.19
CA ILE A 66 -10.75 -22.89 21.31
C ILE A 66 -9.44 -22.13 21.06
N PRO A 67 -8.96 -22.03 19.81
CA PRO A 67 -7.75 -21.27 19.50
C PRO A 67 -7.91 -19.77 19.77
N ARG A 68 -6.81 -19.10 20.14
CA ARG A 68 -6.67 -17.65 20.07
C ARG A 68 -5.76 -17.32 18.91
N LEU A 69 -6.20 -16.39 18.06
CA LEU A 69 -5.46 -15.96 16.89
C LEU A 69 -5.00 -14.52 17.08
N TYR A 70 -3.78 -14.23 16.64
CA TYR A 70 -3.26 -12.88 16.54
C TYR A 70 -2.71 -12.71 15.12
N GLY A 71 -3.42 -11.97 14.28
CA GLY A 71 -3.04 -11.66 12.90
C GLY A 71 -3.80 -12.52 11.90
N THR A 72 -3.16 -12.80 10.77
CA THR A 72 -3.72 -13.67 9.73
C THR A 72 -3.05 -15.03 9.78
N ALA A 73 -3.83 -16.09 10.00
CA ALA A 73 -3.28 -17.45 9.98
C ALA A 73 -4.30 -18.48 9.50
N ARG A 74 -3.77 -19.61 9.00
CA ARG A 74 -4.56 -20.76 8.57
C ARG A 74 -4.91 -21.64 9.76
N LEU A 75 -6.21 -21.84 10.01
CA LEU A 75 -6.75 -22.68 11.09
C LEU A 75 -7.61 -23.81 10.52
N GLY A 76 -7.60 -24.97 11.18
CA GLY A 76 -8.54 -26.05 10.91
C GLY A 76 -9.85 -25.80 11.66
N GLY A 77 -11.00 -26.00 11.00
CA GLY A 77 -12.31 -25.84 11.64
C GLY A 77 -12.64 -27.02 12.56
N THR A 78 -13.23 -26.76 13.73
CA THR A 78 -13.71 -27.79 14.66
C THR A 78 -15.21 -27.98 14.50
N LEU A 79 -15.68 -29.21 14.27
CA LEU A 79 -17.12 -29.46 14.05
C LEU A 79 -17.92 -29.20 15.34
N ILE A 80 -18.88 -28.27 15.29
CA ILE A 80 -19.72 -27.89 16.43
C ILE A 80 -21.21 -28.19 16.22
N TRP A 81 -21.64 -28.37 14.96
CA TRP A 81 -22.99 -28.78 14.60
C TRP A 81 -22.99 -29.40 13.20
N ALA A 82 -23.86 -30.39 12.97
CA ALA A 82 -24.11 -30.97 11.64
C ALA A 82 -25.48 -31.62 11.59
N THR A 83 -26.09 -31.70 10.40
CA THR A 83 -27.24 -32.58 10.15
C THR A 83 -26.78 -33.94 9.62
N ARG A 84 -27.74 -34.88 9.48
CA ARG A 84 -27.55 -36.02 8.58
C ARG A 84 -27.34 -35.53 7.15
N PHE A 85 -26.64 -36.30 6.33
CA PHE A 85 -26.46 -35.99 4.91
C PHE A 85 -27.80 -35.93 4.19
N GLU A 86 -27.93 -34.99 3.28
CA GLU A 86 -29.07 -34.88 2.37
C GLU A 86 -28.70 -35.61 1.07
N GLU A 87 -29.57 -36.52 0.63
CA GLU A 87 -29.40 -37.28 -0.61
C GLU A 87 -30.35 -36.74 -1.68
N GLU A 88 -29.81 -36.33 -2.82
CA GLU A 88 -30.58 -35.93 -4.00
C GLU A 88 -30.44 -36.99 -5.09
N THR A 89 -31.58 -37.51 -5.56
CA THR A 89 -31.63 -38.53 -6.61
C THR A 89 -31.94 -37.89 -7.96
N VAL A 90 -30.99 -37.86 -8.88
CA VAL A 90 -31.17 -37.37 -10.25
C VAL A 90 -31.37 -38.56 -11.17
N THR A 91 -32.55 -38.65 -11.79
CA THR A 91 -32.81 -39.69 -12.80
C THR A 91 -32.80 -39.10 -14.21
N GLU A 92 -31.88 -39.55 -15.05
CA GLU A 92 -31.87 -39.22 -16.47
C GLU A 92 -32.25 -40.44 -17.33
N ARG A 93 -32.97 -40.18 -18.43
CA ARG A 93 -33.34 -41.21 -19.40
C ARG A 93 -32.67 -40.90 -20.73
N THR A 94 -31.75 -41.77 -21.14
CA THR A 94 -31.02 -41.65 -22.41
C THR A 94 -31.46 -42.75 -23.38
N GLY A 95 -31.86 -42.36 -24.60
CA GLY A 95 -32.27 -43.26 -25.69
C GLY A 95 -33.54 -42.82 -26.44
N GLY A 96 -33.56 -43.03 -27.76
CA GLY A 96 -34.69 -42.68 -28.64
C GLY A 96 -35.91 -43.60 -28.45
N LYS A 97 -37.09 -43.13 -28.89
CA LYS A 97 -38.42 -43.77 -28.69
C LYS A 97 -38.50 -45.25 -29.12
N SER A 98 -37.57 -45.77 -29.91
CA SER A 98 -37.58 -47.15 -30.45
C SER A 98 -36.68 -48.17 -29.72
N SER A 99 -35.82 -47.78 -28.76
CA SER A 99 -34.83 -48.71 -28.18
C SER A 99 -34.99 -49.03 -26.69
N GLY A 100 -36.08 -48.62 -26.04
CA GLY A 100 -36.26 -48.83 -24.59
C GLY A 100 -35.17 -48.13 -23.78
N GLY A 101 -35.19 -46.78 -23.76
CA GLY A 101 -34.12 -45.97 -23.16
C GLY A 101 -33.68 -46.40 -21.75
N THR A 102 -32.37 -46.32 -21.50
CA THR A 102 -31.75 -46.66 -20.22
C THR A 102 -32.03 -45.55 -19.20
N ARG A 103 -32.41 -45.94 -17.98
CA ARG A 103 -32.66 -45.02 -16.87
C ARG A 103 -31.42 -45.02 -15.98
N THR A 104 -30.67 -43.92 -15.97
CA THR A 104 -29.50 -43.74 -15.11
C THR A 104 -29.91 -42.91 -13.91
N THR A 105 -29.79 -43.50 -12.72
CA THR A 105 -30.04 -42.80 -11.45
C THR A 105 -28.69 -42.46 -10.83
N THR A 106 -28.44 -41.16 -10.59
CA THR A 106 -27.24 -40.66 -9.92
C THR A 106 -27.63 -40.09 -8.56
N TYR A 107 -26.83 -40.37 -7.54
CA TYR A 107 -27.01 -39.85 -6.18
C TYR A 107 -26.02 -38.73 -5.94
N ARG A 108 -26.49 -37.61 -5.38
CA ARG A 108 -25.65 -36.49 -4.92
C ARG A 108 -25.83 -36.31 -3.43
N TYR A 109 -24.74 -36.11 -2.70
CA TYR A 109 -24.77 -35.94 -1.25
C TYR A 109 -24.40 -34.52 -0.85
N TYR A 110 -25.14 -33.97 0.10
CA TYR A 110 -24.93 -32.64 0.65
C TYR A 110 -24.80 -32.68 2.17
N ALA A 111 -23.94 -31.82 2.72
CA ALA A 111 -23.80 -31.64 4.16
C ALA A 111 -24.18 -30.24 4.61
N ASN A 112 -24.95 -30.17 5.70
CA ASN A 112 -25.12 -28.95 6.49
C ASN A 112 -24.27 -29.08 7.75
N LEU A 113 -23.35 -28.14 7.98
CA LEU A 113 -22.40 -28.23 9.08
C LEU A 113 -21.92 -26.85 9.54
N ALA A 114 -21.53 -26.75 10.81
CA ALA A 114 -20.91 -25.57 11.39
C ALA A 114 -19.54 -25.92 11.98
N LEU A 115 -18.54 -25.09 11.68
CA LEU A 115 -17.16 -25.24 12.13
C LEU A 115 -16.73 -24.04 12.97
N GLY A 116 -16.37 -24.27 14.23
CA GLY A 116 -15.72 -23.27 15.08
C GLY A 116 -14.25 -23.06 14.69
N LEU A 117 -13.79 -21.81 14.69
CA LEU A 117 -12.45 -21.43 14.22
C LEU A 117 -11.55 -21.02 15.38
N CYS A 118 -11.91 -19.95 16.08
CA CYS A 118 -11.15 -19.33 17.15
C CYS A 118 -12.05 -18.43 18.01
N GLU A 119 -11.52 -17.96 19.13
CA GLU A 119 -12.10 -16.85 19.87
C GLU A 119 -12.23 -15.62 18.95
N GLY A 120 -13.39 -14.96 19.00
CA GLY A 120 -13.65 -13.71 18.27
C GLY A 120 -13.26 -12.45 19.06
N PRO A 121 -13.52 -11.26 18.51
CA PRO A 121 -13.98 -11.03 17.14
C PRO A 121 -12.86 -11.22 16.10
N ILE A 122 -13.22 -11.71 14.91
CA ILE A 122 -12.37 -11.72 13.71
C ILE A 122 -12.84 -10.66 12.72
N ALA A 123 -11.96 -10.15 11.86
CA ALA A 123 -12.35 -9.29 10.75
C ALA A 123 -13.06 -10.11 9.66
N GLY A 124 -12.52 -11.29 9.33
CA GLY A 124 -13.12 -12.15 8.31
C GLY A 124 -12.34 -13.43 8.04
N VAL A 125 -12.80 -14.14 7.01
CA VAL A 125 -12.16 -15.33 6.45
C VAL A 125 -11.77 -15.01 5.01
N ARG A 126 -10.48 -15.10 4.69
CA ARG A 126 -9.94 -14.67 3.39
C ARG A 126 -9.93 -15.78 2.35
N ARG A 127 -9.63 -17.01 2.76
CA ARG A 127 -9.52 -18.18 1.86
C ARG A 127 -9.96 -19.43 2.61
N VAL A 128 -10.52 -20.37 1.86
CA VAL A 128 -11.02 -21.64 2.41
C VAL A 128 -10.46 -22.78 1.58
N TRP A 129 -9.98 -23.84 2.23
CA TRP A 129 -9.50 -25.04 1.55
C TRP A 129 -10.22 -26.26 2.09
N ALA A 130 -10.57 -27.18 1.21
CA ALA A 130 -11.06 -28.52 1.52
C ALA A 130 -10.07 -29.56 1.00
N ASP A 131 -9.56 -30.41 1.88
CA ASP A 131 -8.53 -31.43 1.58
C ASP A 131 -7.32 -30.86 0.81
N GLY A 132 -6.95 -29.62 1.11
CA GLY A 132 -5.81 -28.92 0.51
C GLY A 132 -6.14 -28.15 -0.79
N ARG A 133 -7.30 -28.37 -1.41
CA ARG A 133 -7.77 -27.61 -2.58
C ARG A 133 -8.55 -26.38 -2.13
N GLU A 134 -8.25 -25.23 -2.70
CA GLU A 134 -9.00 -24.01 -2.40
C GLU A 134 -10.44 -24.12 -2.93
N LEU A 135 -11.39 -23.63 -2.14
CA LEU A 135 -12.81 -23.59 -2.49
C LEU A 135 -13.17 -22.24 -3.06
N ASP A 136 -13.95 -22.25 -4.14
CA ASP A 136 -14.67 -21.07 -4.61
C ASP A 136 -15.87 -20.81 -3.70
N THR A 137 -15.75 -19.84 -2.79
CA THR A 137 -16.80 -19.55 -1.83
C THR A 137 -17.99 -18.83 -2.47
N THR A 138 -17.89 -18.45 -3.75
CA THR A 138 -19.02 -17.88 -4.51
C THR A 138 -19.95 -18.95 -5.08
N GLU A 139 -19.51 -20.21 -5.11
CA GLU A 139 -20.28 -21.36 -5.63
C GLU A 139 -20.93 -22.19 -4.53
N ILE A 140 -20.70 -21.85 -3.25
CA ILE A 140 -21.23 -22.56 -2.09
C ILE A 140 -21.92 -21.60 -1.13
N GLU A 141 -22.92 -22.08 -0.42
CA GLU A 141 -23.59 -21.28 0.60
C GLU A 141 -22.81 -21.37 1.92
N MET A 142 -22.02 -20.32 2.19
CA MET A 142 -21.18 -20.21 3.37
C MET A 142 -21.52 -18.92 4.13
N ARG A 143 -21.75 -19.04 5.44
CA ARG A 143 -21.99 -17.90 6.34
C ARG A 143 -20.90 -17.82 7.41
N VAL A 144 -20.25 -16.66 7.51
CA VAL A 144 -19.21 -16.40 8.52
C VAL A 144 -19.80 -15.62 9.68
N TYR A 145 -19.62 -16.15 10.88
CA TYR A 145 -19.94 -15.48 12.14
C TYR A 145 -18.63 -15.04 12.79
N ARG A 146 -18.50 -13.74 13.04
CA ARG A 146 -17.22 -13.12 13.45
C ARG A 146 -16.82 -13.40 14.90
N GLY A 147 -17.70 -14.01 15.70
CA GLY A 147 -17.48 -14.23 17.12
C GLY A 147 -17.71 -12.99 17.98
N THR A 148 -18.62 -12.11 17.59
CA THR A 148 -19.01 -10.97 18.44
C THR A 148 -19.97 -11.44 19.53
N GLU A 149 -20.05 -10.69 20.63
CA GLU A 149 -21.02 -10.97 21.70
C GLU A 149 -22.47 -10.70 21.28
N SER A 150 -22.67 -9.89 20.24
CA SER A 150 -23.99 -9.52 19.72
C SER A 150 -24.49 -10.42 18.59
N GLN A 151 -23.68 -11.36 18.09
CA GLN A 151 -24.07 -12.14 16.91
C GLN A 151 -25.32 -13.01 17.15
N PRO A 152 -26.21 -13.12 16.15
CA PRO A 152 -27.41 -13.95 16.25
C PRO A 152 -27.10 -15.44 16.08
N ALA A 153 -28.06 -16.29 16.42
CA ALA A 153 -28.04 -17.70 16.03
C ALA A 153 -28.20 -17.83 14.51
N ASP A 154 -27.55 -18.84 13.93
CA ASP A 154 -27.65 -19.10 12.50
C ASP A 154 -29.06 -19.55 12.10
N PRO A 155 -29.65 -19.00 11.01
CA PRO A 155 -31.01 -19.34 10.58
C PRO A 155 -31.22 -20.82 10.25
N LEU A 156 -30.24 -21.50 9.65
CA LEU A 156 -30.33 -22.93 9.33
C LEU A 156 -30.27 -23.77 10.61
N ILE A 157 -29.36 -23.44 11.52
CA ILE A 157 -29.30 -24.10 12.84
C ILE A 157 -30.62 -23.89 13.59
N ALA A 158 -31.16 -22.66 13.59
CA ALA A 158 -32.43 -22.32 14.21
C ALA A 158 -33.62 -23.04 13.58
N ALA A 159 -33.64 -23.19 12.25
CA ALA A 159 -34.69 -23.93 11.55
C ALA A 159 -34.66 -25.43 11.88
N LYS A 160 -33.48 -26.03 12.03
CA LYS A 160 -33.34 -27.47 12.30
C LYS A 160 -33.48 -27.83 13.79
N GLN A 161 -33.04 -26.97 14.71
CA GLN A 161 -33.07 -27.23 16.17
C GLN A 161 -34.25 -26.55 16.90
N GLY A 162 -34.92 -25.60 16.26
CA GLY A 162 -35.89 -24.71 16.87
C GLY A 162 -35.23 -23.48 17.50
N ALA A 163 -35.84 -22.30 17.33
CA ALA A 163 -35.26 -21.02 17.74
C ALA A 163 -34.89 -20.94 19.23
N ALA A 164 -35.63 -21.63 20.12
CA ALA A 164 -35.35 -21.66 21.55
C ALA A 164 -34.10 -22.50 21.92
N ASN A 165 -33.68 -23.42 21.05
CA ASN A 165 -32.59 -24.36 21.31
C ASN A 165 -31.33 -24.05 20.49
N ALA A 166 -31.40 -23.08 19.57
CA ALA A 166 -30.31 -22.78 18.66
C ALA A 166 -29.26 -21.88 19.34
N PRO A 167 -28.03 -22.37 19.55
CA PRO A 167 -26.97 -21.57 20.15
C PRO A 167 -26.51 -20.48 19.17
N ALA A 168 -26.26 -19.27 19.71
CA ALA A 168 -25.66 -18.17 18.95
C ALA A 168 -24.12 -18.21 18.93
N TYR A 169 -23.51 -19.13 19.70
CA TYR A 169 -22.06 -19.28 19.83
C TYR A 169 -21.31 -17.95 20.04
N ARG A 170 -21.85 -17.07 20.90
CA ARG A 170 -21.26 -15.74 21.19
C ARG A 170 -19.82 -15.87 21.68
N GLY A 171 -18.95 -14.97 21.23
CA GLY A 171 -17.51 -15.01 21.51
C GLY A 171 -16.71 -16.04 20.69
N LEU A 172 -17.38 -16.91 19.92
CA LEU A 172 -16.73 -17.88 19.02
C LEU A 172 -16.94 -17.47 17.56
N ALA A 173 -15.85 -17.30 16.83
CA ALA A 173 -15.90 -17.19 15.39
C ALA A 173 -16.15 -18.57 14.77
N TYR A 174 -17.18 -18.69 13.93
CA TYR A 174 -17.55 -19.95 13.30
C TYR A 174 -18.08 -19.75 11.88
N VAL A 175 -18.06 -20.81 11.08
CA VAL A 175 -18.55 -20.83 9.70
C VAL A 175 -19.64 -21.88 9.59
N VAL A 176 -20.74 -21.55 8.93
CA VAL A 176 -21.82 -22.49 8.58
C VAL A 176 -21.79 -22.72 7.07
N PHE A 177 -21.81 -23.99 6.66
CA PHE A 177 -22.10 -24.38 5.29
C PHE A 177 -23.51 -24.94 5.21
N GLU A 178 -24.25 -24.47 4.20
CA GLU A 178 -25.56 -24.99 3.82
C GLU A 178 -25.43 -25.75 2.50
N ARG A 179 -25.91 -27.00 2.49
CA ARG A 179 -25.82 -27.91 1.35
C ARG A 179 -24.45 -27.94 0.66
N LEU A 180 -23.37 -28.12 1.41
CA LEU A 180 -22.03 -28.32 0.84
C LEU A 180 -22.00 -29.61 -0.01
N PRO A 181 -21.73 -29.56 -1.32
CA PRO A 181 -21.65 -30.77 -2.16
C PRO A 181 -20.47 -31.65 -1.75
N LEU A 182 -20.70 -32.97 -1.63
CA LEU A 182 -19.70 -33.93 -1.17
C LEU A 182 -19.14 -34.84 -2.27
N ASP A 183 -19.69 -34.77 -3.48
CA ASP A 183 -19.34 -35.67 -4.60
C ASP A 183 -17.83 -35.62 -4.91
N ASP A 184 -17.27 -34.40 -4.95
CA ASP A 184 -15.84 -34.13 -5.17
C ASP A 184 -14.93 -34.60 -4.02
N PHE A 185 -15.50 -34.90 -2.85
CA PHE A 185 -14.77 -35.28 -1.64
C PHE A 185 -14.97 -36.75 -1.29
N GLY A 186 -15.45 -37.56 -2.24
CA GLY A 186 -15.70 -38.99 -2.02
C GLY A 186 -16.86 -39.24 -1.07
N ASN A 187 -17.88 -38.38 -1.09
CA ASN A 187 -19.10 -38.48 -0.28
C ASN A 187 -18.83 -38.48 1.24
N ARG A 188 -17.81 -37.74 1.68
CA ARG A 188 -17.52 -37.47 3.09
C ARG A 188 -17.31 -35.98 3.33
N ILE A 189 -17.41 -35.56 4.59
CA ILE A 189 -17.00 -34.22 5.00
C ILE A 189 -15.48 -34.11 4.79
N PRO A 190 -14.99 -33.13 3.99
CA PRO A 190 -13.57 -32.91 3.80
C PRO A 190 -12.92 -32.27 5.03
N LEU A 191 -11.58 -32.32 5.12
CA LEU A 191 -10.84 -31.51 6.09
C LEU A 191 -10.87 -30.05 5.60
N ILE A 192 -11.58 -29.18 6.32
CA ILE A 192 -11.73 -27.78 5.95
C ILE A 192 -10.82 -26.88 6.79
N GLN A 193 -10.08 -26.02 6.10
CA GLN A 193 -9.16 -25.05 6.68
C GLN A 193 -9.50 -23.64 6.20
N PHE A 194 -9.23 -22.66 7.06
CA PHE A 194 -9.64 -21.27 6.86
C PHE A 194 -8.44 -20.36 7.09
N GLU A 195 -8.19 -19.43 6.18
CA GLU A 195 -7.33 -18.29 6.45
C GLU A 195 -8.16 -17.25 7.17
N VAL A 196 -7.95 -17.13 8.48
CA VAL A 196 -8.70 -16.26 9.36
C VAL A 196 -7.89 -14.99 9.57
N ILE A 197 -8.56 -13.84 9.46
CA ILE A 197 -7.99 -12.52 9.71
C ILE A 197 -8.52 -12.03 11.06
N ARG A 198 -7.64 -11.91 12.06
CA ARG A 198 -7.95 -11.26 13.35
C ARG A 198 -7.01 -10.07 13.57
N PRO A 199 -7.52 -8.83 13.51
CA PRO A 199 -6.75 -7.64 13.87
C PRO A 199 -6.16 -7.80 15.27
N VAL A 200 -4.90 -7.37 15.44
CA VAL A 200 -4.14 -7.54 16.69
C VAL A 200 -3.90 -6.25 17.44
N GLY A 201 -4.09 -5.11 16.77
CA GLY A 201 -3.50 -3.86 17.19
C GLY A 201 -4.44 -2.68 17.13
N ALA A 202 -3.85 -1.53 17.41
CA ALA A 202 -4.51 -0.24 17.43
C ALA A 202 -4.46 0.49 16.07
N LEU A 203 -3.83 -0.08 15.04
CA LEU A 203 -3.62 0.62 13.77
C LEU A 203 -4.88 0.57 12.90
N GLU A 204 -5.47 -0.61 12.75
CA GLU A 204 -6.60 -0.83 11.85
C GLU A 204 -7.83 0.03 12.23
N GLU A 205 -8.08 0.22 13.53
CA GLU A 205 -9.12 1.12 14.05
C GLU A 205 -8.76 2.62 13.87
N LYS A 206 -7.49 2.96 13.63
CA LYS A 206 -7.05 4.35 13.41
C LYS A 206 -6.93 4.72 11.93
N ILE A 207 -6.97 3.75 11.03
CA ILE A 207 -6.91 4.00 9.58
C ILE A 207 -8.26 4.56 9.14
N ARG A 208 -8.27 5.86 8.83
CA ARG A 208 -9.44 6.59 8.32
C ARG A 208 -9.38 6.87 6.82
N ALA A 209 -8.21 6.70 6.20
CA ALA A 209 -8.03 6.89 4.77
C ALA A 209 -6.97 5.94 4.22
N VAL A 210 -7.14 5.51 2.96
CA VAL A 210 -6.14 4.72 2.23
C VAL A 210 -5.97 5.22 0.80
N THR A 211 -4.78 4.97 0.23
CA THR A 211 -4.50 5.17 -1.19
C THR A 211 -4.54 3.83 -1.91
N MET A 212 -5.44 3.71 -2.89
CA MET A 212 -5.65 2.51 -3.70
C MET A 212 -4.60 2.46 -4.82
N ILE A 213 -3.56 1.65 -4.63
CA ILE A 213 -2.42 1.46 -5.54
C ILE A 213 -2.42 0.04 -6.13
N PRO A 214 -1.78 -0.23 -7.30
CA PRO A 214 -0.83 0.64 -8.04
C PRO A 214 -1.47 1.64 -9.01
N GLY A 215 -2.79 1.64 -9.22
CA GLY A 215 -3.45 2.53 -10.17
C GLY A 215 -3.25 2.21 -11.65
N ALA A 216 -2.50 1.14 -11.96
CA ALA A 216 -2.30 0.59 -13.30
C ALA A 216 -2.85 -0.85 -13.36
N THR A 217 -4.15 -0.97 -13.61
CA THR A 217 -4.86 -2.26 -13.69
C THR A 217 -6.03 -2.16 -14.69
N GLU A 218 -5.76 -2.40 -15.98
CA GLU A 218 -6.70 -2.21 -17.12
C GLU A 218 -8.19 -2.40 -16.77
N HIS A 219 -8.52 -3.52 -16.12
CA HIS A 219 -9.87 -3.90 -15.70
C HIS A 219 -10.03 -4.12 -14.19
N GLY A 220 -9.01 -3.88 -13.37
CA GLY A 220 -9.01 -4.25 -11.95
C GLY A 220 -10.00 -3.47 -11.09
N TYR A 221 -10.44 -2.30 -11.55
CA TYR A 221 -11.46 -1.49 -10.88
C TYR A 221 -12.90 -1.87 -11.25
N ALA A 222 -13.07 -2.81 -12.18
CA ALA A 222 -14.41 -3.20 -12.61
C ALA A 222 -15.13 -4.00 -11.52
N THR A 223 -16.41 -3.66 -11.31
CA THR A 223 -17.27 -4.34 -10.33
C THR A 223 -17.94 -5.59 -10.91
N VAL A 224 -17.73 -5.85 -12.21
CA VAL A 224 -18.19 -7.03 -12.93
C VAL A 224 -17.02 -7.89 -13.41
N ARG A 225 -17.24 -9.18 -13.60
CA ARG A 225 -16.23 -10.10 -14.12
C ARG A 225 -15.91 -9.79 -15.59
N ILE A 226 -14.62 -9.65 -15.89
CA ILE A 226 -14.11 -9.44 -17.24
C ILE A 226 -13.18 -10.60 -17.60
N SER A 227 -13.33 -11.13 -18.80
CA SER A 227 -12.54 -12.26 -19.30
C SER A 227 -12.01 -12.04 -20.70
N ASP A 228 -10.99 -12.81 -21.06
CA ASP A 228 -10.57 -13.04 -22.43
C ASP A 228 -10.46 -14.54 -22.75
N ALA A 229 -10.22 -14.84 -24.04
CA ALA A 229 -10.02 -16.19 -24.55
C ALA A 229 -8.60 -16.33 -25.14
N PRO A 230 -7.56 -16.58 -24.31
CA PRO A 230 -6.17 -16.56 -24.76
C PRO A 230 -5.83 -17.65 -25.79
N SER A 231 -6.63 -18.72 -25.84
CA SER A 231 -6.58 -19.77 -26.86
C SER A 231 -8.00 -20.33 -27.08
N GLU A 232 -8.19 -21.04 -28.18
CA GLU A 232 -9.48 -21.65 -28.51
C GLU A 232 -9.97 -22.57 -27.38
N GLY A 233 -11.19 -22.33 -26.89
CA GLY A 233 -11.79 -23.08 -25.77
C GLY A 233 -11.27 -22.69 -24.37
N ALA A 234 -10.28 -21.81 -24.25
CA ALA A 234 -9.83 -21.29 -22.97
C ALA A 234 -10.59 -20.02 -22.59
N LYS A 235 -10.91 -19.87 -21.30
CA LYS A 235 -11.44 -18.64 -20.72
C LYS A 235 -10.59 -18.26 -19.52
N ARG A 236 -10.11 -17.01 -19.51
CA ARG A 236 -9.33 -16.46 -18.39
C ARG A 236 -10.04 -15.23 -17.85
N TRP A 237 -10.19 -15.15 -16.53
CA TRP A 237 -10.67 -13.94 -15.86
C TRP A 237 -9.51 -12.96 -15.69
N LEU A 238 -9.73 -11.71 -16.08
CA LEU A 238 -8.72 -10.64 -16.03
C LEU A 238 -8.71 -9.91 -14.68
N ASN A 239 -9.86 -9.85 -14.01
CA ASN A 239 -10.05 -9.11 -12.75
C ASN A 239 -10.65 -10.00 -11.64
N ARG A 240 -10.40 -11.31 -11.70
CA ARG A 240 -10.77 -12.26 -10.66
C ARG A 240 -9.65 -13.30 -10.48
N ASN A 241 -8.72 -12.95 -9.61
CA ASN A 241 -7.61 -13.79 -9.17
C ASN A 241 -7.87 -14.39 -7.78
N THR A 242 -8.91 -13.93 -7.08
CA THR A 242 -9.42 -14.53 -5.84
C THR A 242 -10.64 -15.43 -6.06
N LEU A 243 -10.91 -16.33 -5.10
CA LEU A 243 -12.02 -17.26 -5.07
C LEU A 243 -13.10 -16.90 -4.05
N THR A 244 -13.03 -15.70 -3.45
CA THR A 244 -13.95 -15.27 -2.40
C THR A 244 -15.01 -14.24 -2.80
N ALA A 245 -14.84 -13.61 -3.96
CA ALA A 245 -15.81 -12.65 -4.49
C ALA A 245 -15.93 -12.78 -6.01
N ALA A 246 -16.86 -12.03 -6.60
CA ALA A 246 -17.04 -12.01 -8.05
C ALA A 246 -15.88 -11.29 -8.75
N THR A 247 -15.30 -10.26 -8.15
CA THR A 247 -14.13 -9.54 -8.68
C THR A 247 -13.10 -9.27 -7.59
N ASP A 248 -11.86 -9.04 -8.00
CA ASP A 248 -10.77 -8.66 -7.09
C ASP A 248 -11.10 -7.32 -6.39
N TRP A 249 -11.74 -6.38 -7.10
CA TRP A 249 -12.23 -5.12 -6.52
C TRP A 249 -13.14 -5.35 -5.32
N GLN A 250 -14.18 -6.18 -5.48
CA GLN A 250 -15.13 -6.46 -4.40
C GLN A 250 -14.43 -7.14 -3.21
N ALA A 251 -13.61 -8.16 -3.47
CA ALA A 251 -12.86 -8.85 -2.43
C ALA A 251 -11.97 -7.88 -1.63
N SER A 252 -11.23 -7.01 -2.31
CA SER A 252 -10.32 -6.06 -1.67
C SER A 252 -11.05 -5.01 -0.83
N LEU A 253 -12.14 -4.43 -1.32
CA LEU A 253 -12.90 -3.42 -0.58
C LEU A 253 -13.66 -4.03 0.60
N ASP A 254 -14.22 -5.24 0.45
CA ASP A 254 -14.89 -5.94 1.54
C ASP A 254 -13.90 -6.30 2.66
N GLU A 255 -12.71 -6.82 2.30
CA GLU A 255 -11.65 -7.11 3.26
C GLU A 255 -11.15 -5.83 3.95
N LEU A 256 -10.96 -4.75 3.18
CA LEU A 256 -10.50 -3.47 3.71
C LEU A 256 -11.49 -2.88 4.73
N GLN A 257 -12.79 -2.86 4.44
CA GLN A 257 -13.80 -2.36 5.38
C GLN A 257 -13.98 -3.29 6.60
N ALA A 258 -13.73 -4.59 6.42
CA ALA A 258 -13.75 -5.53 7.54
C ALA A 258 -12.53 -5.35 8.46
N LEU A 259 -11.37 -5.01 7.90
CA LEU A 259 -10.14 -4.73 8.63
C LEU A 259 -10.17 -3.36 9.32
N CYS A 260 -10.52 -2.31 8.58
CA CYS A 260 -10.50 -0.92 9.02
C CYS A 260 -11.94 -0.40 9.16
N PRO A 261 -12.62 -0.65 10.29
CA PRO A 261 -14.04 -0.32 10.46
C PRO A 261 -14.32 1.19 10.45
N ASP A 262 -13.32 2.01 10.79
CA ASP A 262 -13.41 3.48 10.82
C ASP A 262 -12.89 4.14 9.53
N LEU A 263 -12.75 3.38 8.45
CA LEU A 263 -12.37 3.92 7.15
C LEU A 263 -13.42 4.91 6.65
N GLU A 264 -12.98 6.12 6.26
CA GLU A 264 -13.84 7.20 5.78
C GLU A 264 -13.58 7.58 4.33
N SER A 265 -12.36 7.36 3.82
CA SER A 265 -11.94 7.87 2.51
C SER A 265 -11.01 6.91 1.75
N VAL A 266 -11.17 6.87 0.44
CA VAL A 266 -10.29 6.14 -0.48
C VAL A 266 -9.77 7.11 -1.54
N ALA A 267 -8.44 7.24 -1.63
CA ALA A 267 -7.79 7.89 -2.76
C ALA A 267 -7.62 6.87 -3.90
N LEU A 268 -8.40 7.02 -4.96
CA LEU A 268 -8.40 6.14 -6.13
C LEU A 268 -7.34 6.61 -7.12
N VAL A 269 -6.19 5.93 -7.14
CA VAL A 269 -5.08 6.25 -8.06
C VAL A 269 -5.40 5.72 -9.45
N VAL A 270 -5.24 6.55 -10.48
CA VAL A 270 -5.47 6.15 -11.88
C VAL A 270 -4.34 6.66 -12.76
N ALA A 271 -3.54 5.73 -13.27
CA ALA A 271 -2.25 6.05 -13.89
C ALA A 271 -2.29 6.06 -15.42
N TRP A 272 -1.65 7.07 -16.02
CA TRP A 272 -1.15 7.06 -17.41
C TRP A 272 0.38 7.02 -17.40
N PHE A 273 0.99 6.90 -18.59
CA PHE A 273 2.42 6.66 -18.76
C PHE A 273 3.13 7.87 -19.37
N GLY A 274 4.13 8.37 -18.66
CA GLY A 274 5.15 9.30 -19.14
C GLY A 274 6.22 8.54 -19.93
N THR A 275 6.57 9.04 -21.12
CA THR A 275 7.48 8.32 -22.05
C THR A 275 8.91 8.85 -22.08
N ASP A 276 9.20 9.97 -21.41
CA ASP A 276 10.51 10.65 -21.48
C ASP A 276 10.71 11.55 -20.24
N LEU A 277 11.95 11.73 -19.77
CA LEU A 277 12.28 12.68 -18.70
C LEU A 277 12.44 14.13 -19.19
N ARG A 278 12.58 14.36 -20.49
CA ARG A 278 12.73 15.69 -21.06
C ARG A 278 11.35 16.31 -21.22
N ALA A 279 11.07 17.39 -20.50
CA ALA A 279 9.75 18.03 -20.47
C ALA A 279 9.21 18.35 -21.88
N GLY A 280 10.06 18.84 -22.79
CA GLY A 280 9.65 19.16 -24.16
C GLY A 280 9.20 17.95 -24.99
N ASP A 281 9.77 16.77 -24.73
CA ASP A 281 9.56 15.55 -25.51
C ASP A 281 8.59 14.56 -24.82
N CYS A 282 8.44 14.66 -23.50
CA CYS A 282 7.59 13.78 -22.71
C CYS A 282 6.13 13.84 -23.17
N ARG A 283 5.55 12.65 -23.37
CA ARG A 283 4.15 12.41 -23.67
C ARG A 283 3.52 11.71 -22.48
N VAL A 284 2.24 11.95 -22.23
CA VAL A 284 1.45 11.33 -21.17
C VAL A 284 0.30 10.58 -21.82
N LEU A 285 0.36 9.25 -21.82
CA LEU A 285 -0.49 8.38 -22.64
C LEU A 285 -1.20 7.31 -21.80
N PRO A 286 -2.47 6.99 -22.10
CA PRO A 286 -3.07 5.77 -21.55
C PRO A 286 -2.35 4.55 -22.15
N GLY A 287 -2.08 3.56 -21.30
CA GLY A 287 -1.29 2.39 -21.70
C GLY A 287 -2.01 1.06 -21.49
N VAL A 288 -1.54 0.04 -22.21
CA VAL A 288 -2.03 -1.34 -22.17
C VAL A 288 -0.87 -2.33 -22.05
N GLU A 289 -1.11 -3.46 -21.40
CA GLU A 289 -0.15 -4.57 -21.27
C GLU A 289 0.13 -5.23 -22.62
N VAL A 290 -0.89 -5.28 -23.48
CA VAL A 290 -0.87 -5.90 -24.81
C VAL A 290 -1.77 -5.12 -25.77
N GLY A 291 -1.32 -4.97 -27.02
CA GLY A 291 -2.08 -4.28 -28.08
C GLY A 291 -3.30 -5.06 -28.59
N TYR A 292 -3.47 -6.33 -28.18
CA TYR A 292 -4.59 -7.16 -28.59
C TYR A 292 -4.94 -8.22 -27.53
N ARG A 293 -6.24 -8.47 -27.35
CA ARG A 293 -6.80 -9.59 -26.59
C ARG A 293 -7.95 -10.21 -27.39
N ASN A 294 -8.02 -11.54 -27.40
CA ASN A 294 -9.07 -12.26 -28.11
C ASN A 294 -10.33 -12.40 -27.23
N GLU A 295 -11.50 -12.18 -27.81
CA GLU A 295 -12.82 -12.27 -27.15
C GLU A 295 -12.87 -11.59 -25.77
N GLU A 296 -12.30 -10.39 -25.67
CA GLU A 296 -12.39 -9.58 -24.45
C GLU A 296 -13.87 -9.25 -24.16
N SER A 297 -14.40 -9.78 -23.05
CA SER A 297 -15.85 -9.73 -22.76
C SER A 297 -16.37 -8.30 -22.57
N ARG A 298 -15.49 -7.37 -22.24
CA ARG A 298 -15.70 -5.92 -22.24
C ARG A 298 -14.47 -5.25 -22.85
N PRO A 299 -14.58 -4.64 -24.04
CA PRO A 299 -13.45 -3.97 -24.68
C PRO A 299 -12.86 -2.87 -23.79
N TRP A 300 -11.53 -2.87 -23.64
CA TRP A 300 -10.84 -1.78 -22.96
C TRP A 300 -10.89 -0.48 -23.77
N SER A 301 -11.13 0.65 -23.12
CA SER A 301 -11.04 1.99 -23.70
C SER A 301 -10.74 3.05 -22.65
N VAL A 302 -9.89 4.03 -23.01
CA VAL A 302 -9.59 5.21 -22.19
C VAL A 302 -9.53 6.44 -23.08
N ALA A 303 -10.26 7.50 -22.71
CA ALA A 303 -10.30 8.78 -23.44
C ALA A 303 -10.62 8.60 -24.94
N GLY A 304 -11.54 7.67 -25.24
CA GLY A 304 -11.95 7.31 -26.61
C GLY A 304 -10.94 6.47 -27.39
N MET A 305 -9.82 6.07 -26.78
CA MET A 305 -8.78 5.25 -27.39
C MET A 305 -9.05 3.78 -27.13
N ALA A 306 -9.14 2.98 -28.20
CA ALA A 306 -9.23 1.53 -28.10
C ALA A 306 -7.86 0.91 -27.82
N ARG A 307 -7.85 -0.33 -27.30
CA ARG A 307 -6.63 -1.08 -26.99
C ARG A 307 -5.59 -1.11 -28.12
N GLY A 308 -6.03 -1.27 -29.37
CA GLY A 308 -5.14 -1.35 -30.53
C GLY A 308 -4.39 -0.06 -30.86
N ASP A 309 -4.92 1.08 -30.41
CA ASP A 309 -4.33 2.41 -30.63
C ASP A 309 -3.57 2.93 -29.39
N ALA A 310 -3.66 2.20 -28.27
CA ALA A 310 -3.07 2.57 -27.00
C ALA A 310 -1.57 2.33 -26.94
N TYR A 311 -0.90 3.05 -26.04
CA TYR A 311 0.52 2.87 -25.79
C TYR A 311 0.77 1.51 -25.14
N VAL A 312 1.48 0.61 -25.83
CA VAL A 312 1.85 -0.68 -25.23
C VAL A 312 3.02 -0.46 -24.29
N VAL A 313 2.83 -0.73 -23.00
CA VAL A 313 3.89 -0.55 -22.00
C VAL A 313 5.09 -1.45 -22.30
N SER A 314 6.28 -0.98 -21.92
CA SER A 314 7.52 -1.72 -22.12
C SER A 314 7.50 -3.08 -21.40
N ARG A 315 8.47 -3.94 -21.71
CA ARG A 315 8.56 -5.28 -21.13
C ARG A 315 9.75 -5.40 -20.18
N HIS A 316 9.56 -6.18 -19.12
CA HIS A 316 10.62 -6.53 -18.17
C HIS A 316 10.46 -7.99 -17.73
N SER A 317 11.57 -8.74 -17.67
CA SER A 317 11.62 -10.14 -17.21
C SER A 317 10.56 -11.06 -17.86
N GLY A 318 10.28 -10.88 -19.15
CA GLY A 318 9.34 -11.69 -19.92
C GLY A 318 7.87 -11.25 -19.84
N GLY A 319 7.51 -10.31 -18.97
CA GLY A 319 6.17 -9.74 -18.83
C GLY A 319 6.08 -8.24 -19.19
N PRO A 320 4.89 -7.64 -19.15
CA PRO A 320 4.77 -6.18 -19.19
C PRO A 320 5.43 -5.58 -17.95
N ALA A 321 6.10 -4.43 -18.12
CA ALA A 321 6.80 -3.76 -17.03
C ALA A 321 5.80 -3.17 -16.02
N TYR A 322 4.65 -2.70 -16.48
CA TYR A 322 3.55 -2.21 -15.66
C TYR A 322 2.24 -2.93 -16.03
N GLY A 323 1.21 -2.80 -15.19
CA GLY A 323 -0.16 -2.99 -15.67
C GLY A 323 -0.56 -1.84 -16.62
N GLY A 324 -1.73 -1.93 -17.26
CA GLY A 324 -2.25 -0.85 -18.11
C GLY A 324 -3.11 0.17 -17.36
N SER A 325 -3.44 1.29 -17.99
CA SER A 325 -4.34 2.31 -17.44
C SER A 325 -5.74 1.70 -17.22
N PRO A 326 -6.38 1.89 -16.05
CA PRO A 326 -7.75 1.44 -15.82
C PRO A 326 -8.72 2.02 -16.87
N SER A 327 -9.61 1.19 -17.40
CA SER A 327 -10.61 1.61 -18.38
C SER A 327 -11.58 2.64 -17.78
N ASP A 328 -12.07 3.57 -18.61
CA ASP A 328 -12.97 4.65 -18.17
C ASP A 328 -14.21 4.12 -17.45
N GLU A 329 -14.78 3.03 -17.97
CA GLU A 329 -15.95 2.36 -17.38
C GLU A 329 -15.62 1.81 -15.98
N SER A 330 -14.48 1.15 -15.81
CA SER A 330 -14.06 0.60 -14.52
C SER A 330 -13.79 1.69 -13.46
N VAL A 331 -13.26 2.86 -13.87
CA VAL A 331 -13.04 4.00 -12.96
C VAL A 331 -14.40 4.55 -12.48
N ILE A 332 -15.37 4.70 -13.38
CA ILE A 332 -16.72 5.16 -13.01
C ILE A 332 -17.40 4.16 -12.06
N GLU A 333 -17.28 2.86 -12.35
CA GLU A 333 -17.80 1.79 -11.49
C GLU A 333 -17.19 1.86 -10.08
N ALA A 334 -15.87 1.94 -9.97
CA ALA A 334 -15.16 2.04 -8.70
C ALA A 334 -15.58 3.27 -7.89
N ILE A 335 -15.65 4.45 -8.50
CA ILE A 335 -16.10 5.68 -7.82
C ILE A 335 -17.51 5.49 -7.24
N ARG A 336 -18.42 4.90 -8.02
CA ARG A 336 -19.81 4.67 -7.57
C ARG A 336 -19.88 3.63 -6.47
N ASP A 337 -19.10 2.56 -6.55
CA ASP A 337 -19.05 1.49 -5.54
C ASP A 337 -18.49 2.01 -4.20
N ILE A 338 -17.40 2.78 -4.21
CA ILE A 338 -16.84 3.41 -3.00
C ILE A 338 -17.90 4.28 -2.32
N LYS A 339 -18.62 5.12 -3.09
CA LYS A 339 -19.68 5.96 -2.56
C LYS A 339 -20.87 5.15 -2.04
N ALA A 340 -21.26 4.08 -2.73
CA ALA A 340 -22.34 3.19 -2.28
C ALA A 340 -22.01 2.48 -0.96
N ARG A 341 -20.72 2.27 -0.68
CA ARG A 341 -20.21 1.75 0.60
C ARG A 341 -20.15 2.80 1.72
N GLY A 342 -20.53 4.06 1.45
CA GLY A 342 -20.51 5.15 2.41
C GLY A 342 -19.14 5.82 2.59
N LEU A 343 -18.18 5.53 1.70
CA LEU A 343 -16.83 6.08 1.74
C LEU A 343 -16.69 7.30 0.84
N LYS A 344 -15.84 8.25 1.24
CA LYS A 344 -15.44 9.40 0.41
C LYS A 344 -14.45 8.98 -0.65
N VAL A 345 -14.46 9.67 -1.79
CA VAL A 345 -13.56 9.41 -2.91
C VAL A 345 -12.67 10.62 -3.16
N THR A 346 -11.36 10.39 -3.14
CA THR A 346 -10.38 11.30 -3.74
C THR A 346 -9.92 10.70 -5.07
N LEU A 347 -10.25 11.33 -6.20
CA LEU A 347 -9.71 10.86 -7.49
C LEU A 347 -8.29 11.39 -7.67
N TYR A 348 -7.37 10.48 -7.98
CA TYR A 348 -5.94 10.76 -7.99
C TYR A 348 -5.29 10.38 -9.34
N PRO A 349 -5.32 11.29 -10.33
CA PRO A 349 -4.53 11.20 -11.55
C PRO A 349 -3.04 11.02 -11.28
N PHE A 350 -2.42 10.02 -11.90
CA PHE A 350 -1.03 9.67 -11.64
C PHE A 350 -0.24 9.44 -12.94
N VAL A 351 1.07 9.68 -12.91
CA VAL A 351 1.98 9.44 -14.04
C VAL A 351 3.04 8.43 -13.62
N LEU A 352 3.06 7.28 -14.27
CA LEU A 352 4.15 6.31 -14.17
C LEU A 352 5.13 6.55 -15.32
N MET A 353 6.45 6.42 -15.09
CA MET A 353 7.44 6.61 -16.16
C MET A 353 7.79 5.26 -16.80
N ASP A 354 7.38 5.05 -18.04
CA ASP A 354 7.69 3.85 -18.80
C ASP A 354 8.90 4.06 -19.70
N ILE A 355 10.08 4.04 -19.09
CA ILE A 355 11.38 4.21 -19.76
C ILE A 355 12.22 2.95 -19.46
N PRO A 356 12.31 1.97 -20.38
CA PRO A 356 13.07 0.75 -20.11
C PRO A 356 14.58 1.02 -20.13
N ALA A 357 15.37 0.10 -19.56
CA ALA A 357 16.83 0.11 -19.76
C ALA A 357 17.19 -0.06 -21.25
N GLY A 358 18.31 0.52 -21.69
CA GLY A 358 18.73 0.50 -23.09
C GLY A 358 17.87 1.38 -23.99
N ASN A 359 17.23 2.42 -23.44
CA ASN A 359 16.36 3.33 -24.19
C ASN A 359 17.13 4.28 -25.12
N GLY A 360 18.42 4.55 -24.86
CA GLY A 360 19.24 5.45 -25.67
C GLY A 360 18.76 6.90 -25.74
N LEU A 361 17.82 7.32 -24.88
CA LEU A 361 17.30 8.68 -24.84
C LEU A 361 18.31 9.60 -24.13
N PRO A 362 18.51 10.85 -24.58
CA PRO A 362 19.37 11.80 -23.88
C PRO A 362 18.88 12.05 -22.45
N ASP A 363 19.79 11.94 -21.49
CA ASP A 363 19.48 12.12 -20.08
C ASP A 363 19.56 13.59 -19.65
N PRO A 364 18.48 14.22 -19.16
CA PRO A 364 18.56 15.55 -18.55
C PRO A 364 19.45 15.62 -17.30
N TYR A 365 19.83 14.48 -16.70
CA TYR A 365 20.74 14.40 -15.56
C TYR A 365 22.21 14.06 -15.93
N GLY A 366 22.53 13.99 -17.23
CA GLY A 366 23.91 13.84 -17.72
C GLY A 366 24.43 12.40 -17.76
N GLY A 367 23.59 11.40 -17.54
CA GLY A 367 23.88 10.00 -17.82
C GLY A 367 24.03 9.70 -19.32
N ALA A 368 24.47 8.47 -19.62
CA ALA A 368 24.61 8.00 -21.00
C ALA A 368 23.25 7.82 -21.71
N GLU A 369 22.23 7.45 -20.93
CA GLU A 369 20.82 7.38 -21.32
C GLU A 369 19.94 7.67 -20.11
N GLN A 370 18.65 7.90 -20.31
CA GLN A 370 17.71 8.12 -19.22
C GLN A 370 17.64 6.88 -18.31
N ALA A 371 17.56 7.13 -17.00
CA ALA A 371 17.44 6.07 -16.01
C ALA A 371 16.21 5.19 -16.27
N ALA A 372 16.32 3.89 -15.98
CA ALA A 372 15.23 2.94 -16.20
C ALA A 372 14.12 3.11 -15.16
N TYR A 373 12.87 3.18 -15.62
CA TYR A 373 11.65 3.30 -14.82
C TYR A 373 11.78 4.35 -13.69
N PRO A 374 12.16 5.59 -14.03
CA PRO A 374 12.49 6.61 -13.05
C PRO A 374 11.23 7.13 -12.36
N TRP A 375 11.40 7.86 -11.27
CA TRP A 375 10.28 8.56 -10.64
C TRP A 375 9.84 9.77 -11.47
N ARG A 376 8.53 10.06 -11.52
CA ARG A 376 7.94 11.18 -12.29
C ARG A 376 8.48 12.55 -11.89
N GLY A 377 8.94 12.72 -10.65
CA GLY A 377 9.60 13.94 -10.19
C GLY A 377 10.94 14.23 -10.87
N ARG A 378 11.44 13.33 -11.72
CA ARG A 378 12.63 13.50 -12.57
C ARG A 378 12.34 14.17 -13.92
N ILE A 379 11.09 14.46 -14.27
CA ILE A 379 10.81 15.18 -15.53
C ILE A 379 11.34 16.61 -15.41
N MET A 380 12.21 17.03 -16.34
CA MET A 380 12.88 18.34 -16.29
C MET A 380 13.23 18.87 -17.70
N ALA A 381 13.62 20.15 -17.79
CA ALA A 381 14.03 20.77 -19.05
C ALA A 381 15.34 20.17 -19.60
N TYR A 382 15.48 20.17 -20.93
CA TYR A 382 16.65 19.65 -21.65
C TYR A 382 17.05 20.57 -22.81
N PRO A 383 18.34 20.80 -23.11
CA PRO A 383 19.53 20.22 -22.47
C PRO A 383 19.76 20.71 -21.03
N PRO A 384 20.66 20.07 -20.26
CA PRO A 384 21.05 20.56 -18.93
C PRO A 384 21.46 22.04 -18.98
N GLY A 385 21.05 22.81 -17.97
CA GLY A 385 21.28 24.27 -17.93
C GLY A 385 20.22 25.11 -18.65
N THR A 386 19.13 24.50 -19.12
CA THR A 386 17.99 25.22 -19.73
C THR A 386 17.15 26.01 -18.71
N ASP A 387 17.26 25.71 -17.41
CA ASP A 387 16.59 26.48 -16.36
C ASP A 387 16.90 27.99 -16.47
N LYS A 388 15.93 28.83 -16.10
CA LYS A 388 15.99 30.30 -16.21
C LYS A 388 16.04 30.82 -17.65
N THR A 389 15.37 30.14 -18.58
CA THR A 389 15.30 30.56 -19.99
C THR A 389 13.89 30.47 -20.57
N ALA A 390 13.66 31.19 -21.67
CA ALA A 390 12.40 31.08 -22.44
C ALA A 390 12.18 29.66 -22.99
N SER A 391 13.25 28.89 -23.21
CA SER A 391 13.15 27.49 -23.64
C SER A 391 12.56 26.60 -22.54
N ALA A 392 12.90 26.83 -21.26
CA ALA A 392 12.29 26.09 -20.15
C ALA A 392 10.77 26.27 -20.14
N ARG A 393 10.28 27.51 -20.27
CA ARG A 393 8.85 27.81 -20.40
C ARG A 393 8.21 27.12 -21.61
N ALA A 394 8.87 27.15 -22.77
CA ALA A 394 8.36 26.49 -23.97
C ALA A 394 8.24 24.96 -23.79
N GLN A 395 9.21 24.32 -23.13
CA GLN A 395 9.20 22.89 -22.87
C GLN A 395 8.13 22.48 -21.86
N VAL A 396 7.97 23.26 -20.78
CA VAL A 396 6.86 23.06 -19.84
C VAL A 396 5.52 23.23 -20.54
N SER A 397 5.38 24.24 -21.40
CA SER A 397 4.18 24.45 -22.20
C SER A 397 3.88 23.25 -23.11
N SER A 398 4.91 22.69 -23.77
CA SER A 398 4.80 21.46 -24.56
C SER A 398 4.28 20.29 -23.71
N PHE A 399 4.90 20.01 -22.57
CA PHE A 399 4.49 18.94 -21.64
C PHE A 399 3.01 19.05 -21.26
N VAL A 400 2.56 20.27 -20.91
CA VAL A 400 1.20 20.51 -20.42
C VAL A 400 0.18 20.46 -21.55
N TYR A 401 0.39 21.24 -22.61
CA TYR A 401 -0.67 21.63 -23.54
C TYR A 401 -0.66 20.87 -24.87
N ARG A 402 0.33 20.01 -25.14
CA ARG A 402 0.29 19.12 -26.31
C ARG A 402 -0.93 18.18 -26.26
N GLY A 403 -1.33 17.66 -27.42
CA GLY A 403 -2.53 16.81 -27.53
C GLY A 403 -2.46 15.52 -26.71
N ASP A 404 -1.26 15.01 -26.45
CA ASP A 404 -0.93 13.90 -25.56
C ASP A 404 -0.18 14.37 -24.32
N GLY A 405 -0.55 15.56 -23.82
CA GLY A 405 0.07 16.23 -22.69
C GLY A 405 -0.68 16.05 -21.38
N TYR A 406 -0.07 16.58 -20.32
CA TYR A 406 -0.57 16.47 -18.95
C TYR A 406 -1.96 17.08 -18.73
N ARG A 407 -2.31 18.18 -19.42
CA ARG A 407 -3.67 18.76 -19.34
C ARG A 407 -4.75 17.77 -19.79
N ARG A 408 -4.46 16.94 -20.81
CA ARG A 408 -5.42 15.94 -21.31
C ARG A 408 -5.69 14.89 -20.23
N LEU A 409 -4.66 14.39 -19.55
CA LEU A 409 -4.79 13.47 -18.41
C LEU A 409 -5.73 14.05 -17.34
N VAL A 410 -5.42 15.25 -16.87
CA VAL A 410 -6.12 15.89 -15.75
C VAL A 410 -7.59 16.15 -16.08
N LEU A 411 -7.88 16.73 -17.25
CA LEU A 411 -9.25 17.06 -17.63
C LEU A 411 -10.07 15.82 -18.02
N HIS A 412 -9.43 14.78 -18.55
CA HIS A 412 -10.10 13.51 -18.80
C HIS A 412 -10.64 12.91 -17.49
N TYR A 413 -9.80 12.83 -16.45
CA TYR A 413 -10.24 12.30 -15.17
C TYR A 413 -11.21 13.21 -14.42
N ALA A 414 -11.12 14.53 -14.57
CA ALA A 414 -12.17 15.42 -14.07
C ALA A 414 -13.52 15.13 -14.75
N ALA A 415 -13.53 14.87 -16.07
CA ALA A 415 -14.75 14.50 -16.78
C ALA A 415 -15.30 13.13 -16.32
N LEU A 416 -14.44 12.12 -16.07
CA LEU A 416 -14.88 10.83 -15.52
C LEU A 416 -15.47 10.98 -14.11
N ALA A 417 -14.84 11.76 -13.24
CA ALA A 417 -15.38 12.05 -11.92
C ALA A 417 -16.78 12.70 -12.01
N ALA A 418 -16.97 13.66 -12.92
CA ALA A 418 -18.28 14.24 -13.16
C ALA A 418 -19.30 13.19 -13.66
N ALA A 419 -18.91 12.34 -14.63
CA ALA A 419 -19.75 11.27 -15.16
C ALA A 419 -20.12 10.20 -14.11
N ALA A 420 -19.25 9.98 -13.13
CA ALA A 420 -19.50 9.09 -11.99
C ALA A 420 -20.49 9.68 -10.96
N GLY A 421 -20.87 10.96 -11.09
CA GLY A 421 -21.73 11.67 -10.14
C GLY A 421 -20.94 12.48 -9.10
N GLY A 422 -19.71 12.88 -9.43
CA GLY A 422 -18.82 13.69 -8.60
C GLY A 422 -17.99 12.89 -7.60
N VAL A 423 -16.92 13.51 -7.12
CA VAL A 423 -16.00 12.99 -6.09
C VAL A 423 -15.82 14.03 -4.97
N ASP A 424 -15.45 13.59 -3.78
CA ASP A 424 -15.24 14.47 -2.62
C ASP A 424 -13.99 15.33 -2.80
N ALA A 425 -12.93 14.75 -3.38
CA ALA A 425 -11.70 15.46 -3.69
C ALA A 425 -11.09 15.02 -5.03
N PHE A 426 -10.29 15.90 -5.62
CA PHE A 426 -9.55 15.66 -6.86
C PHE A 426 -8.13 16.21 -6.73
N LEU A 427 -7.12 15.38 -6.99
CA LEU A 427 -5.74 15.85 -7.07
C LEU A 427 -5.39 16.24 -8.51
N LEU A 428 -4.74 17.37 -8.70
CA LEU A 428 -4.24 17.79 -10.02
C LEU A 428 -3.13 16.84 -10.52
N GLY A 429 -2.42 16.23 -9.57
CA GLY A 429 -1.36 15.25 -9.71
C GLY A 429 -0.50 15.30 -8.47
N SER A 430 0.70 14.76 -8.56
CA SER A 430 1.62 14.76 -7.42
C SER A 430 3.09 14.60 -7.82
N GLU A 431 3.97 15.07 -6.95
CA GLU A 431 5.43 14.90 -6.97
C GLU A 431 6.12 15.18 -8.31
N LEU A 432 5.61 16.11 -9.12
CA LEU A 432 6.24 16.57 -10.35
C LEU A 432 7.31 17.63 -10.06
N ARG A 433 8.14 17.37 -9.03
CA ARG A 433 9.05 18.37 -8.46
C ARG A 433 10.05 18.95 -9.45
N GLY A 434 10.46 18.12 -10.42
CA GLY A 434 11.36 18.56 -11.47
C GLY A 434 10.73 19.60 -12.38
N LEU A 435 9.41 19.61 -12.54
CA LEU A 435 8.68 20.59 -13.33
C LEU A 435 8.28 21.82 -12.52
N THR A 436 7.83 21.64 -11.27
CA THR A 436 7.42 22.74 -10.38
C THR A 436 8.58 23.67 -10.07
N ALA A 437 9.81 23.15 -9.99
CA ALA A 437 11.03 23.92 -9.75
C ALA A 437 11.60 24.66 -10.98
N LEU A 438 11.13 24.37 -12.20
CA LEU A 438 11.66 25.00 -13.42
C LEU A 438 11.28 26.48 -13.50
N ARG A 439 12.28 27.30 -13.83
CA ARG A 439 12.16 28.75 -13.98
C ARG A 439 12.31 29.17 -15.43
N ASP A 440 11.59 30.22 -15.80
CA ASP A 440 11.83 30.95 -17.05
C ASP A 440 12.86 32.09 -16.87
N GLU A 441 13.11 32.85 -17.93
CA GLU A 441 14.05 33.98 -17.94
C GLU A 441 13.72 35.11 -16.95
N ALA A 442 12.48 35.17 -16.46
CA ALA A 442 12.02 36.14 -15.48
C ALA A 442 11.98 35.56 -14.04
N ASN A 443 12.50 34.34 -13.84
CA ASN A 443 12.36 33.55 -12.61
C ASN A 443 10.89 33.27 -12.24
N ALA A 444 9.97 33.25 -13.20
CA ALA A 444 8.63 32.72 -13.00
C ALA A 444 8.64 31.20 -13.13
N PHE A 445 7.62 30.52 -12.58
CA PHE A 445 7.53 29.06 -12.50
C PHE A 445 6.40 28.54 -13.42
N PRO A 446 6.67 28.24 -14.71
CA PRO A 446 5.63 28.03 -15.71
C PRO A 446 4.72 26.83 -15.42
N PHE A 447 5.24 25.79 -14.76
CA PHE A 447 4.43 24.62 -14.42
C PHE A 447 3.48 24.92 -13.27
N VAL A 448 3.89 25.75 -12.29
CA VAL A 448 3.00 26.20 -11.21
C VAL A 448 1.87 27.07 -11.77
N GLU A 449 2.18 27.97 -12.71
CA GLU A 449 1.16 28.74 -13.43
C GLU A 449 0.15 27.83 -14.15
N ALA A 450 0.65 26.76 -14.80
CA ALA A 450 -0.19 25.76 -15.44
C ALA A 450 -1.06 24.99 -14.43
N LEU A 451 -0.53 24.62 -13.25
CA LEU A 451 -1.31 23.98 -12.18
C LEU A 451 -2.42 24.92 -11.66
N VAL A 452 -2.15 26.22 -11.50
CA VAL A 452 -3.16 27.21 -11.13
C VAL A 452 -4.27 27.29 -12.17
N ALA A 453 -3.92 27.31 -13.46
CA ALA A 453 -4.89 27.29 -14.54
C ALA A 453 -5.73 26.01 -14.53
N LEU A 454 -5.09 24.84 -14.42
CA LEU A 454 -5.75 23.54 -14.36
C LEU A 454 -6.69 23.44 -13.14
N ALA A 455 -6.32 24.01 -11.98
CA ALA A 455 -7.22 24.08 -10.83
C ALA A 455 -8.54 24.79 -11.16
N GLY A 456 -8.46 25.90 -11.91
CA GLY A 456 -9.64 26.62 -12.40
C GLY A 456 -10.46 25.84 -13.42
N GLU A 457 -9.80 25.17 -14.36
CA GLU A 457 -10.47 24.33 -15.36
C GLU A 457 -11.17 23.13 -14.73
N VAL A 458 -10.51 22.41 -13.82
CA VAL A 458 -11.09 21.30 -13.04
C VAL A 458 -12.25 21.81 -12.19
N ARG A 459 -12.12 22.98 -11.56
CA ARG A 459 -13.24 23.62 -10.84
C ARG A 459 -14.43 23.88 -11.77
N GLY A 460 -14.19 24.28 -13.01
CA GLY A 460 -15.24 24.46 -14.02
C GLY A 460 -15.98 23.17 -14.37
N VAL A 461 -15.30 22.02 -14.34
CA VAL A 461 -15.89 20.70 -14.62
C VAL A 461 -16.61 20.11 -13.42
N LEU A 462 -15.98 20.15 -12.23
CA LEU A 462 -16.46 19.47 -11.02
C LEU A 462 -17.37 20.34 -10.14
N GLY A 463 -17.39 21.65 -10.37
CA GLY A 463 -18.19 22.60 -9.59
C GLY A 463 -17.64 22.82 -8.17
N GLY A 464 -18.41 23.52 -7.33
CA GLY A 464 -17.99 23.92 -5.98
C GLY A 464 -17.94 22.80 -4.93
N GLY A 465 -18.58 21.65 -5.20
CA GLY A 465 -18.72 20.56 -4.23
C GLY A 465 -17.47 19.68 -4.05
N THR A 466 -16.54 19.69 -5.00
CA THR A 466 -15.33 18.87 -4.95
C THR A 466 -14.15 19.68 -4.42
N ALA A 467 -13.43 19.17 -3.43
CA ALA A 467 -12.16 19.76 -3.02
C ALA A 467 -11.07 19.51 -4.07
N ILE A 468 -10.17 20.47 -4.29
CA ILE A 468 -9.08 20.34 -5.27
C ILE A 468 -7.75 20.60 -4.57
N SER A 469 -6.75 19.76 -4.82
CA SER A 469 -5.39 19.98 -4.32
C SER A 469 -4.33 19.41 -5.28
N TYR A 470 -3.07 19.50 -4.90
CA TYR A 470 -1.92 18.87 -5.55
C TYR A 470 -1.10 18.15 -4.46
N GLY A 471 -0.69 16.91 -4.70
CA GLY A 471 0.16 16.16 -3.77
C GLY A 471 1.61 16.56 -3.95
N ALA A 472 2.06 17.60 -3.25
CA ALA A 472 3.45 18.02 -3.36
C ALA A 472 4.37 17.00 -2.69
N ASP A 473 5.51 16.71 -3.31
CA ASP A 473 6.57 15.97 -2.64
C ASP A 473 6.98 16.71 -1.35
N TRP A 474 7.26 15.96 -0.29
CA TRP A 474 7.66 16.55 1.00
C TRP A 474 8.93 17.43 0.92
N THR A 475 9.75 17.28 -0.13
CA THR A 475 10.92 18.13 -0.40
C THR A 475 10.63 19.37 -1.25
N GLU A 476 9.41 19.56 -1.77
CA GLU A 476 9.06 20.72 -2.62
C GLU A 476 8.03 21.67 -1.98
N TYR A 477 7.11 21.17 -1.14
CA TYR A 477 5.94 21.95 -0.71
C TYR A 477 6.30 23.29 -0.04
N PHE A 478 7.41 23.33 0.70
CA PHE A 478 7.80 24.45 1.56
C PHE A 478 8.54 25.56 0.81
N GLY A 479 9.05 25.28 -0.37
CA GLY A 479 9.84 26.22 -1.16
C GLY A 479 10.91 25.55 -2.00
N HIS A 480 11.56 26.35 -2.84
CA HIS A 480 12.64 25.95 -3.72
C HIS A 480 13.87 26.80 -3.39
N GLN A 481 14.96 26.13 -3.03
CA GLN A 481 16.26 26.74 -2.78
C GLN A 481 17.27 26.12 -3.78
N PRO A 482 17.51 26.77 -4.93
CA PRO A 482 18.36 26.20 -5.97
C PRO A 482 19.79 25.98 -5.46
N PRO A 483 20.42 24.82 -5.73
CA PRO A 483 21.81 24.55 -5.34
C PRO A 483 22.83 25.22 -6.27
N ASP A 484 22.47 26.32 -6.95
CA ASP A 484 23.29 27.03 -7.94
C ASP A 484 24.16 28.14 -7.32
N GLY A 485 24.15 28.28 -5.99
CA GLY A 485 24.90 29.30 -5.26
C GLY A 485 24.30 30.70 -5.33
N SER A 486 23.12 30.87 -5.94
CA SER A 486 22.40 32.16 -5.97
C SER A 486 22.03 32.66 -4.57
N GLY A 487 21.79 31.74 -3.62
CA GLY A 487 21.17 32.06 -2.34
C GLY A 487 19.68 32.39 -2.48
N ASP A 488 19.07 32.07 -3.62
CA ASP A 488 17.64 32.29 -3.82
C ASP A 488 16.81 31.38 -2.89
N VAL A 489 15.68 31.92 -2.42
CA VAL A 489 14.65 31.16 -1.69
C VAL A 489 13.30 31.55 -2.30
N PHE A 490 12.65 30.61 -2.96
CA PHE A 490 11.36 30.82 -3.60
C PHE A 490 10.28 30.00 -2.92
N PHE A 491 9.21 30.63 -2.46
CA PHE A 491 7.97 29.95 -2.15
C PHE A 491 7.17 29.71 -3.43
N HIS A 492 7.78 28.93 -4.33
CA HIS A 492 7.35 28.78 -5.72
C HIS A 492 5.94 28.20 -5.89
N LEU A 493 5.45 27.40 -4.93
CA LEU A 493 4.09 26.83 -4.93
C LEU A 493 3.03 27.73 -4.30
N ASP A 494 3.40 28.84 -3.65
CA ASP A 494 2.45 29.76 -3.02
C ASP A 494 1.35 30.28 -3.97
N PRO A 495 1.61 30.55 -5.27
CA PRO A 495 0.53 30.91 -6.20
C PRO A 495 -0.55 29.82 -6.31
N LEU A 496 -0.16 28.54 -6.30
CA LEU A 496 -1.09 27.41 -6.30
C LEU A 496 -1.84 27.32 -4.97
N TRP A 497 -1.10 27.42 -3.86
CA TRP A 497 -1.66 27.40 -2.52
C TRP A 497 -2.53 28.61 -2.20
N ALA A 498 -2.34 29.76 -2.84
CA ALA A 498 -3.19 30.93 -2.69
C ALA A 498 -4.41 30.91 -3.63
N SER A 499 -4.40 30.07 -4.67
CA SER A 499 -5.49 29.99 -5.65
C SER A 499 -6.84 29.72 -4.98
N PRO A 500 -7.93 30.45 -5.30
CA PRO A 500 -9.25 30.21 -4.73
C PRO A 500 -9.84 28.86 -5.15
N HIS A 501 -9.27 28.20 -6.15
CA HIS A 501 -9.74 26.89 -6.62
C HIS A 501 -9.17 25.71 -5.83
N VAL A 502 -8.05 25.91 -5.13
CA VAL A 502 -7.37 24.88 -4.33
C VAL A 502 -7.88 24.94 -2.88
N THR A 503 -8.12 23.78 -2.27
CA THR A 503 -8.76 23.66 -0.94
C THR A 503 -7.75 23.53 0.20
N ALA A 504 -6.62 22.85 -0.04
CA ALA A 504 -5.63 22.52 0.97
C ALA A 504 -4.20 22.57 0.39
N VAL A 505 -3.20 22.60 1.27
CA VAL A 505 -1.80 22.30 0.91
C VAL A 505 -1.64 20.78 0.99
N GLY A 506 -1.55 20.11 -0.15
CA GLY A 506 -1.38 18.66 -0.22
C GLY A 506 0.10 18.28 -0.15
N ILE A 507 0.44 17.28 0.67
CA ILE A 507 1.80 16.79 0.87
C ILE A 507 1.80 15.26 0.85
N ASP A 508 2.62 14.68 -0.02
CA ASP A 508 3.01 13.27 0.05
C ASP A 508 4.14 13.15 1.08
N ASN A 509 3.74 12.84 2.31
CA ASN A 509 4.58 13.01 3.49
C ASN A 509 5.41 11.76 3.79
N TYR A 510 6.65 11.79 3.30
CA TYR A 510 7.66 10.78 3.55
C TYR A 510 8.91 11.33 4.26
N MET A 511 8.72 12.35 5.10
CA MET A 511 9.81 12.94 5.88
C MET A 511 10.44 11.90 6.83
N PRO A 512 11.78 11.84 6.96
CA PRO A 512 12.45 10.91 7.87
C PRO A 512 11.95 11.05 9.31
N LEU A 513 11.64 9.94 9.99
CA LEU A 513 11.20 9.92 11.39
C LEU A 513 12.27 9.34 12.34
N ALA A 514 13.41 8.90 11.82
CA ALA A 514 14.50 8.40 12.63
C ALA A 514 15.86 8.54 11.91
N ASP A 515 16.95 8.41 12.67
CA ASP A 515 18.32 8.18 12.16
C ASP A 515 18.95 7.02 12.95
N TRP A 516 18.13 5.98 13.16
CA TRP A 516 18.49 4.82 13.96
C TRP A 516 19.52 3.95 13.25
N ARG A 517 20.53 3.49 13.97
CA ARG A 517 21.59 2.61 13.47
C ARG A 517 21.81 1.41 14.39
N ASP A 518 22.53 0.41 13.90
CA ASP A 518 22.77 -0.81 14.70
C ASP A 518 23.65 -0.52 15.92
N GLU A 519 24.54 0.47 15.83
CA GLU A 519 25.37 0.92 16.95
C GLU A 519 24.51 1.49 18.12
N ASP A 520 23.28 1.95 17.86
CA ASP A 520 22.36 2.45 18.88
C ASP A 520 21.71 1.31 19.70
N LEU A 521 21.94 0.04 19.33
CA LEU A 521 21.61 -1.09 20.20
C LEU A 521 22.62 -1.26 21.34
N GLU A 522 23.88 -0.83 21.11
CA GLU A 522 24.99 -1.02 22.03
C GLU A 522 25.31 0.25 22.83
N ALA A 523 24.81 1.40 22.40
CA ALA A 523 24.99 2.71 23.02
C ALA A 523 23.66 3.48 23.11
N GLU A 524 23.60 4.49 23.97
CA GLU A 524 22.44 5.37 24.04
C GLU A 524 22.24 6.10 22.70
N SER A 525 21.06 5.94 22.09
CA SER A 525 20.69 6.63 20.87
C SER A 525 20.84 8.15 21.06
N PRO A 526 21.52 8.88 20.16
CA PRO A 526 21.65 10.33 20.23
C PRO A 526 20.30 11.07 20.27
N ASP A 527 19.26 10.50 19.68
CA ASP A 527 17.90 11.06 19.61
C ASP A 527 16.95 10.48 20.67
N GLY A 528 17.49 9.72 21.65
CA GLY A 528 16.72 9.11 22.74
C GLY A 528 15.72 8.04 22.31
N PHE A 529 15.93 7.41 21.15
CA PHE A 529 15.15 6.24 20.76
C PHE A 529 15.51 5.04 21.62
N THR A 530 14.51 4.23 21.93
CA THR A 530 14.67 2.96 22.66
C THR A 530 14.77 1.75 21.74
N GLY A 531 14.43 1.91 20.46
CA GLY A 531 14.47 0.87 19.44
C GLY A 531 13.98 1.36 18.08
N ILE A 532 14.01 0.46 17.09
CA ILE A 532 13.58 0.72 15.71
C ILE A 532 12.08 0.95 15.53
N ASP A 533 11.28 0.65 16.56
CA ASP A 533 9.81 0.70 16.59
C ASP A 533 9.27 1.60 17.72
N ASP A 534 10.12 2.52 18.21
CA ASP A 534 9.77 3.46 19.28
C ASP A 534 8.77 4.53 18.82
N ALA A 535 7.49 4.27 19.08
CA ALA A 535 6.39 5.17 18.74
C ALA A 535 6.49 6.56 19.40
N GLU A 536 7.01 6.64 20.64
CA GLU A 536 7.20 7.92 21.31
C GLU A 536 8.36 8.70 20.68
N GLY A 537 9.43 8.00 20.29
CA GLY A 537 10.52 8.54 19.48
C GLY A 537 10.01 9.16 18.19
N PHE A 538 9.23 8.40 17.40
CA PHE A 538 8.64 8.91 16.16
C PHE A 538 7.78 10.16 16.40
N ALA A 539 6.93 10.16 17.43
CA ALA A 539 6.10 11.32 17.76
C ALA A 539 6.92 12.58 18.06
N ARG A 540 8.05 12.46 18.78
CA ARG A 540 8.96 13.61 19.03
C ARG A 540 9.62 14.12 17.74
N THR A 541 9.98 13.22 16.83
CA THR A 541 10.67 13.57 15.57
C THR A 541 9.79 14.17 14.48
N LEU A 542 8.46 14.20 14.67
CA LEU A 542 7.56 14.91 13.76
C LEU A 542 7.94 16.39 13.62
N THR A 543 8.45 17.00 14.70
CA THR A 543 8.87 18.41 14.75
C THR A 543 10.31 18.58 15.24
N SER A 544 11.18 17.60 14.97
CA SER A 544 12.61 17.63 15.32
C SER A 544 13.44 16.70 14.42
N GLY A 545 14.77 16.69 14.60
CA GLY A 545 15.69 15.78 13.89
C GLY A 545 16.03 16.22 12.46
N GLU A 546 16.29 15.24 11.57
CA GLU A 546 16.65 15.51 10.17
C GLU A 546 15.54 16.33 9.48
N GLY A 547 15.91 17.46 8.86
CA GLY A 547 14.96 18.36 8.20
C GLY A 547 14.29 19.39 9.09
N PHE A 548 14.60 19.39 10.39
CA PHE A 548 14.18 20.41 11.35
C PHE A 548 15.39 21.01 12.07
N ASP A 549 16.09 20.21 12.87
CA ASP A 549 17.24 20.67 13.65
C ASP A 549 18.52 20.66 12.81
N TRP A 550 18.68 19.64 11.98
CA TRP A 550 19.91 19.37 11.24
C TRP A 550 19.66 18.65 9.91
N PHE A 551 20.69 18.60 9.07
CA PHE A 551 20.74 17.80 7.84
C PHE A 551 22.14 17.17 7.65
N TYR A 552 22.25 16.22 6.74
CA TYR A 552 23.53 15.68 6.28
C TYR A 552 23.98 16.39 5.01
N ALA A 553 25.16 17.04 5.04
CA ALA A 553 25.68 17.78 3.88
C ALA A 553 26.23 16.87 2.77
N SER A 554 26.55 15.63 3.11
CA SER A 554 27.02 14.63 2.18
C SER A 554 26.69 13.21 2.64
N GLU A 555 26.80 12.25 1.73
CA GLU A 555 26.68 10.84 2.07
C GLU A 555 27.82 10.37 3.01
N ALA A 556 28.99 11.01 2.94
CA ALA A 556 30.08 10.75 3.89
C ALA A 556 29.71 11.20 5.30
N ASP A 557 29.09 12.38 5.43
CA ASP A 557 28.59 12.89 6.72
C ASP A 557 27.47 12.02 7.26
N ARG A 558 26.56 11.55 6.39
CA ARG A 558 25.51 10.60 6.78
C ARG A 558 26.14 9.34 7.38
N ARG A 559 27.07 8.68 6.67
CA ARG A 559 27.79 7.50 7.20
C ARG A 559 28.50 7.78 8.51
N ALA A 560 29.15 8.94 8.65
CA ALA A 560 29.88 9.32 9.85
C ALA A 560 29.01 9.91 10.98
N ARG A 561 27.69 10.08 10.78
CA ARG A 561 26.76 10.79 11.69
C ARG A 561 27.17 12.25 11.97
N VAL A 562 27.75 12.93 10.99
CA VAL A 562 28.13 14.36 11.08
C VAL A 562 26.93 15.23 10.71
N ARG A 563 26.18 15.67 11.72
CA ARG A 563 24.94 16.44 11.54
C ARG A 563 25.24 17.94 11.46
N THR A 564 24.74 18.61 10.42
CA THR A 564 24.91 20.06 10.23
C THR A 564 23.63 20.79 10.67
N PRO A 565 23.70 21.75 11.60
CA PRO A 565 22.52 22.50 12.05
C PRO A 565 21.85 23.30 10.92
N ILE A 566 20.51 23.31 10.88
CA ILE A 566 19.75 24.15 9.95
C ILE A 566 19.57 25.54 10.58
N THR A 567 20.23 26.54 9.98
CA THR A 567 20.17 27.94 10.42
C THR A 567 19.96 28.87 9.23
N ASP A 568 19.40 30.05 9.48
CA ASP A 568 19.18 31.07 8.47
C ASP A 568 20.19 32.23 8.54
N GLY A 569 20.95 32.32 9.64
CA GLY A 569 21.90 33.41 9.86
C GLY A 569 21.23 34.80 9.78
N ALA A 570 21.30 35.42 8.61
CA ALA A 570 20.95 36.81 8.35
C ALA A 570 19.54 37.24 8.79
N TYR A 571 18.51 36.39 8.64
CA TYR A 571 17.12 36.76 8.94
C TYR A 571 16.52 36.01 10.12
N GLY A 572 17.23 35.02 10.70
CA GLY A 572 16.73 34.27 11.86
C GLY A 572 15.44 33.48 11.60
N LYS A 573 15.13 33.13 10.35
CA LYS A 573 13.96 32.34 9.91
C LYS A 573 14.39 30.97 9.40
N PRO A 574 14.95 30.07 10.24
CA PRO A 574 15.44 28.77 9.79
C PRO A 574 14.35 27.88 9.18
N TRP A 575 13.08 28.12 9.52
CA TRP A 575 11.92 27.42 8.97
C TRP A 575 11.82 27.48 7.44
N VAL A 576 12.40 28.48 6.77
CA VAL A 576 12.41 28.54 5.29
C VAL A 576 13.25 27.42 4.64
N PHE A 577 14.09 26.74 5.43
CA PHE A 577 14.94 25.62 5.02
C PHE A 577 14.57 24.29 5.68
N ARG A 578 13.51 24.26 6.50
CA ARG A 578 13.09 23.08 7.27
C ARG A 578 11.85 22.47 6.68
N PHE A 579 12.00 21.42 5.88
CA PHE A 579 10.86 20.71 5.30
C PHE A 579 9.95 20.04 6.35
N LYS A 580 10.39 19.88 7.60
CA LYS A 580 9.53 19.39 8.69
C LYS A 580 8.79 20.49 9.46
N ASP A 581 9.18 21.76 9.30
CA ASP A 581 8.66 22.86 10.11
C ASP A 581 7.33 23.37 9.54
N LEU A 582 6.35 22.46 9.44
CA LEU A 582 5.01 22.71 8.92
C LEU A 582 4.32 23.86 9.67
N GLN A 583 4.48 23.91 10.99
CA GLN A 583 3.87 24.94 11.82
C GLN A 583 4.44 26.32 11.50
N SER A 584 5.77 26.49 11.54
CA SER A 584 6.35 27.81 11.30
C SER A 584 6.11 28.26 9.86
N TRP A 585 6.19 27.36 8.88
CA TRP A 585 5.80 27.66 7.51
C TRP A 585 4.35 28.16 7.43
N TRP A 586 3.41 27.45 8.07
CA TRP A 586 2.00 27.81 8.04
C TRP A 586 1.65 29.11 8.76
N GLU A 587 2.36 29.46 9.83
CA GLU A 587 2.04 30.59 10.70
C GLU A 587 2.72 31.90 10.30
N ASN A 588 3.71 31.87 9.41
CA ASN A 588 4.52 33.03 9.07
C ASN A 588 4.21 33.58 7.66
N PRO A 589 4.37 34.91 7.46
CA PRO A 589 4.35 35.49 6.13
C PRO A 589 5.56 35.02 5.31
N HIS A 590 5.32 34.66 4.06
CA HIS A 590 6.35 34.18 3.13
C HIS A 590 6.95 35.32 2.34
N PHE A 591 8.27 35.42 2.36
CA PHE A 591 9.01 36.41 1.57
C PHE A 591 10.06 35.70 0.74
N ASN A 592 9.94 35.80 -0.59
CA ASN A 592 10.99 35.30 -1.47
C ASN A 592 12.31 36.00 -1.17
N ARG A 593 13.42 35.32 -1.48
CA ARG A 593 14.76 35.90 -1.44
C ARG A 593 15.40 35.76 -2.81
N ILE A 594 15.91 36.87 -3.31
CA ILE A 594 16.62 36.94 -4.58
C ILE A 594 18.06 37.32 -4.28
N GLY A 595 19.03 36.50 -4.69
CA GLY A 595 20.43 36.70 -4.35
C GLY A 595 20.69 36.68 -2.83
N GLY A 596 19.91 35.91 -2.08
CA GLY A 596 19.94 35.92 -0.60
C GLY A 596 19.25 37.11 0.07
N VAL A 597 18.68 38.06 -0.69
CA VAL A 597 18.03 39.25 -0.14
C VAL A 597 16.52 39.06 -0.07
N GLU A 598 15.98 39.10 1.15
CA GLU A 598 14.54 39.08 1.41
C GLU A 598 13.83 40.25 0.74
N GLN A 599 12.81 39.92 -0.05
CA GLN A 599 12.00 40.89 -0.77
C GLN A 599 11.10 41.67 0.20
N ALA A 600 10.80 42.93 -0.12
CA ALA A 600 10.01 43.79 0.76
C ALA A 600 8.52 43.39 0.86
N SER A 601 8.00 42.68 -0.14
CA SER A 601 6.60 42.26 -0.19
C SER A 601 6.49 40.74 0.00
N PRO A 602 5.50 40.27 0.78
CA PRO A 602 5.26 38.84 0.91
C PRO A 602 4.63 38.28 -0.36
N THR A 603 4.60 36.95 -0.46
CA THR A 603 3.85 36.24 -1.50
C THR A 603 2.33 36.36 -1.29
N ALA A 604 1.56 35.78 -2.20
CA ALA A 604 0.10 35.77 -2.10
C ALA A 604 -0.44 34.84 -1.00
N LEU A 605 0.37 33.92 -0.47
CA LEU A 605 -0.03 33.06 0.63
C LEU A 605 0.01 33.83 1.94
N VAL A 606 -1.13 33.91 2.62
CA VAL A 606 -1.22 34.52 3.95
C VAL A 606 -1.08 33.46 5.05
N PRO A 607 -0.61 33.84 6.25
CA PRO A 607 -0.55 32.92 7.38
C PRO A 607 -1.87 32.20 7.63
N ARG A 608 -1.77 30.89 7.86
CA ARG A 608 -2.88 29.98 8.16
C ARG A 608 -3.99 29.93 7.11
N MET A 609 -3.69 30.28 5.86
CA MET A 609 -4.69 30.41 4.79
C MET A 609 -5.46 29.12 4.51
N LYS A 610 -4.78 27.97 4.51
CA LYS A 610 -5.36 26.66 4.14
C LYS A 610 -4.84 25.54 5.05
N PRO A 611 -5.64 24.50 5.32
CA PRO A 611 -5.17 23.35 6.08
C PRO A 611 -4.16 22.53 5.27
N PHE A 612 -3.37 21.71 5.95
CA PHE A 612 -2.57 20.65 5.33
C PHE A 612 -3.40 19.39 5.14
N TRP A 613 -3.24 18.76 3.98
CA TRP A 613 -3.68 17.40 3.72
C TRP A 613 -2.44 16.53 3.48
N MET A 614 -2.26 15.51 4.30
CA MET A 614 -1.28 14.47 3.99
C MET A 614 -1.93 13.56 2.95
N THR A 615 -1.62 13.79 1.68
CA THR A 615 -2.22 13.09 0.54
C THR A 615 -1.72 11.66 0.46
N GLU A 616 -0.48 11.42 0.89
CA GLU A 616 0.09 10.10 1.15
C GLU A 616 0.91 10.11 2.44
N VAL A 617 0.87 9.00 3.18
CA VAL A 617 1.72 8.72 4.35
C VAL A 617 2.03 7.24 4.36
N GLY A 618 3.28 6.88 4.65
CA GLY A 618 3.65 5.49 4.87
C GLY A 618 5.16 5.29 4.82
N CYS A 619 5.58 4.05 4.94
CA CYS A 619 6.94 3.62 4.64
C CYS A 619 6.92 2.16 4.17
N GLY A 620 7.99 1.71 3.52
CA GLY A 620 8.17 0.29 3.25
C GLY A 620 8.18 -0.52 4.56
N ALA A 621 7.51 -1.68 4.57
CA ALA A 621 7.51 -2.62 5.69
C ALA A 621 8.85 -3.39 5.78
N VAL A 622 9.93 -2.65 6.02
CA VAL A 622 11.31 -3.13 6.06
C VAL A 622 12.04 -2.60 7.29
N ASN A 623 13.18 -3.19 7.64
CA ASN A 623 14.01 -2.70 8.74
C ASN A 623 14.34 -1.21 8.54
N LYS A 624 14.25 -0.41 9.61
CA LYS A 624 14.55 1.03 9.61
C LYS A 624 13.75 1.84 8.56
N GLY A 625 12.52 1.42 8.22
CA GLY A 625 11.62 2.16 7.33
C GLY A 625 11.46 3.64 7.69
N ALA A 626 11.44 3.95 8.99
CA ALA A 626 11.36 5.31 9.51
C ALA A 626 12.56 6.20 9.14
N ASN A 627 13.73 5.64 8.83
CA ASN A 627 14.91 6.44 8.46
C ASN A 627 14.78 7.09 7.08
N GLN A 628 14.02 6.46 6.17
CA GLN A 628 13.82 6.97 4.82
C GLN A 628 12.48 6.45 4.25
N PRO A 629 11.35 7.02 4.70
CA PRO A 629 10.02 6.50 4.39
C PRO A 629 9.67 6.44 2.90
N ASN A 630 10.32 7.28 2.08
CA ASN A 630 10.04 7.42 0.65
C ASN A 630 10.65 6.31 -0.23
N ILE A 631 11.49 5.41 0.33
CA ILE A 631 12.20 4.39 -0.45
C ILE A 631 11.46 3.05 -0.43
N PHE A 632 11.26 2.52 -1.63
CA PHE A 632 10.62 1.23 -1.88
C PHE A 632 11.53 0.35 -2.75
N VAL A 633 11.36 -0.96 -2.63
CA VAL A 633 12.11 -1.94 -3.44
C VAL A 633 11.33 -2.25 -4.71
N ASP A 634 11.93 -1.96 -5.86
CA ASP A 634 11.42 -2.36 -7.19
C ASP A 634 12.60 -2.69 -8.11
N ALA A 635 12.95 -3.97 -8.22
CA ALA A 635 14.19 -4.40 -8.85
C ALA A 635 14.43 -3.91 -10.30
N LYS A 636 13.39 -3.47 -11.02
CA LYS A 636 13.54 -2.89 -12.36
C LYS A 636 13.87 -1.38 -12.33
N SER A 637 13.46 -0.66 -11.30
CA SER A 637 13.52 0.80 -11.23
C SER A 637 14.85 1.33 -10.72
N ALA A 638 15.32 2.42 -11.32
CA ALA A 638 16.47 3.18 -10.84
C ALA A 638 16.25 3.84 -9.46
N GLU A 639 15.00 3.97 -9.01
CA GLU A 639 14.66 4.54 -7.69
C GLU A 639 14.56 3.46 -6.61
N SER A 640 14.80 2.19 -6.96
CA SER A 640 14.80 1.09 -6.00
C SER A 640 15.93 1.24 -5.01
N GLY A 641 15.59 1.15 -3.72
CA GLY A 641 16.57 1.23 -2.65
C GLY A 641 16.10 0.52 -1.39
N ARG A 642 16.92 0.63 -0.35
CA ARG A 642 16.54 0.31 1.03
C ARG A 642 16.70 1.57 1.86
N PRO A 643 15.91 1.75 2.93
CA PRO A 643 16.10 2.87 3.84
C PRO A 643 17.52 2.94 4.39
N TYR A 644 17.97 4.13 4.75
CA TYR A 644 19.32 4.32 5.28
C TYR A 644 19.64 3.37 6.43
N PHE A 645 20.80 2.70 6.30
CA PHE A 645 21.33 1.72 7.26
C PHE A 645 20.48 0.45 7.43
N SER A 646 19.48 0.22 6.58
CA SER A 646 18.73 -1.03 6.53
C SER A 646 19.57 -2.15 5.91
N ALA A 647 19.44 -3.37 6.46
CA ALA A 647 20.15 -4.57 6.00
C ALA A 647 19.65 -5.07 4.65
#